data_AF-A0A9D5EQ50-F1
#
_entry.id   AF-A0A9D5EQ50-F1
#
_cell.length_a   1.000
_cell.length_b   1.000
_cell.length_c   1.000
_cell.angle_alpha   90.00
_cell.angle_beta   90.00
_cell.angle_gamma   90.00
#
_symmetry.space_group_name_H-M   'P 1'
#
loop_
_entity.id
_entity.type
_entity.pdbx_description
1 polymer ?
#
loop_
_entity_poly.entity_id
_entity_poly.type
_entity_poly.pdbx_seq_one_letter_code
_entity_poly.pdbx_strand_id
1 'polypeptide(L)'
;MPDNSSPLPPRRRDFTAGLVVFLVALPLCLGVALASGAPLFSGLLAGIIGGILVGLLSGSSTSVSGPAAGLTAVVAAQIASLGSFEAFLLAVVFAGVIQIVLGLARGGFVAAFIPSSVIKGLLAAIGVILILKQIPHVVGHDPDPEGDMSFGQPDKQNTFSELVETIGDVHPGAAVIGLLSVLLLVVWDRSKRLKKSPIPAPLVVVLFGVGLSLVFRNLGGVWLIESSHLVQVPVANSFSDFLGFLRLPDFLQVSNPAIYMAAFTLAAVASLETLLNLEAVDKIDPRQRTSPPSRELIAQGIGNVVSGMAGGLPITSVIVRSSVNINAGGQTKMATIVHGVLLFVSVVFLASWLNVIPLSCLAAILLVTGVKLASPALVRQMLAGGKTQFVPFTTTVVAIVLTDLLIGVLIGLAVSTAFILWSNARRPLRVVIEKHLGGEVVHIELANQVSFLNKAAISRVLDTVKRGGHILLDARSTDYIDPDVLDLIRDFDEQTGPARGVEVSLLGFRRRYLLEDKFQYVDHSTRDLQAAVTPEQVLQILKDGHERFRTGQRLTRDFGRQVEATAEGQHPLAVVLSCIDSRAPVEMIFDLGVGDIFSVRVAGNVSSRKVLGSIEYGCAVAGAKLVVVMGHTRCGAVAAAVDLKCSGKSAAEATGCQHVEYIVDDVQLAIESGSCDRIHNVPLEEKRQLVDTVARRNVERVVKTMLEESTTLAKLVRDGRIILVGAMYDVATGNIEFLTGVGEQKPVLTPA
;
A
#
# COMPACT_ATOMS: atom_id res chain seq x y z
N MET A 1 15.96 1.07 -23.73
CA MET A 1 16.10 -0.13 -22.85
C MET A 1 16.96 -1.13 -23.60
N PRO A 2 18.10 -1.61 -23.06
CA PRO A 2 18.94 -2.53 -23.81
C PRO A 2 18.25 -3.89 -23.92
N ASP A 3 18.27 -4.39 -25.14
CA ASP A 3 17.68 -5.63 -25.65
C ASP A 3 18.23 -6.86 -24.92
N ASN A 4 17.36 -7.62 -24.26
CA ASN A 4 17.72 -8.75 -23.37
C ASN A 4 17.50 -10.12 -24.06
N SER A 5 17.39 -10.13 -25.40
CA SER A 5 16.97 -11.31 -26.17
C SER A 5 18.12 -12.26 -26.55
N SER A 6 19.38 -11.80 -26.68
CA SER A 6 20.52 -12.65 -27.06
C SER A 6 21.24 -13.27 -25.85
N PRO A 7 21.60 -14.58 -25.87
CA PRO A 7 22.52 -15.15 -24.88
C PRO A 7 23.92 -14.55 -25.08
N LEU A 8 24.28 -13.57 -24.25
CA LEU A 8 25.65 -13.08 -24.14
C LEU A 8 26.55 -14.22 -23.60
N PRO A 9 27.86 -14.27 -23.94
CA PRO A 9 28.76 -15.27 -23.37
C PRO A 9 28.73 -15.21 -21.83
N PRO A 10 28.83 -16.37 -21.14
CA PRO A 10 28.69 -16.41 -19.69
C PRO A 10 29.78 -15.54 -19.07
N ARG A 11 29.36 -14.52 -18.33
CA ARG A 11 30.30 -13.79 -17.48
C ARG A 11 30.86 -14.78 -16.46
N ARG A 12 32.11 -14.62 -16.01
CA ARG A 12 32.74 -15.54 -15.03
C ARG A 12 31.82 -15.89 -13.85
N ARG A 13 31.02 -14.92 -13.38
CA ARG A 13 30.03 -15.10 -12.31
C ARG A 13 28.86 -16.02 -12.66
N ASP A 14 28.37 -15.98 -13.90
CA ASP A 14 27.28 -16.86 -14.36
C ASP A 14 27.75 -18.31 -14.45
N PHE A 15 28.99 -18.54 -14.91
CA PHE A 15 29.57 -19.89 -14.93
C PHE A 15 29.75 -20.45 -13.50
N THR A 16 30.31 -19.66 -12.58
CA THR A 16 30.46 -20.08 -11.18
C THR A 16 29.12 -20.33 -10.51
N ALA A 17 28.11 -19.50 -10.79
CA ALA A 17 26.77 -19.69 -10.26
C ALA A 17 26.12 -20.96 -10.84
N GLY A 18 26.21 -21.19 -12.15
CA GLY A 18 25.73 -22.42 -12.79
C GLY A 18 26.38 -23.69 -12.23
N LEU A 19 27.68 -23.65 -11.92
CA LEU A 19 28.38 -24.75 -11.25
C LEU A 19 27.85 -25.02 -9.84
N VAL A 20 27.61 -23.97 -9.05
CA VAL A 20 27.05 -24.10 -7.70
C VAL A 20 25.61 -24.64 -7.75
N VAL A 21 24.80 -24.11 -8.65
CA VAL A 21 23.41 -24.57 -8.85
C VAL A 21 23.41 -26.03 -9.29
N PHE A 22 24.33 -26.45 -10.16
CA PHE A 22 24.48 -27.85 -10.56
C PHE A 22 24.72 -28.80 -9.38
N LEU A 23 25.65 -28.47 -8.48
CA LEU A 23 25.95 -29.30 -7.31
C LEU A 23 24.72 -29.48 -6.40
N VAL A 24 23.90 -28.44 -6.27
CA VAL A 24 22.69 -28.46 -5.42
C VAL A 24 21.50 -29.10 -6.14
N ALA A 25 21.36 -28.88 -7.45
CA ALA A 25 20.20 -29.35 -8.20
C ALA A 25 20.24 -30.85 -8.49
N LEU A 26 21.43 -31.46 -8.55
CA LEU A 26 21.59 -32.89 -8.80
C LEU A 26 20.88 -33.76 -7.75
N PRO A 27 21.17 -33.66 -6.44
CA PRO A 27 20.48 -34.47 -5.44
C PRO A 27 18.99 -34.17 -5.39
N LEU A 28 18.60 -32.89 -5.49
CA LEU A 28 17.19 -32.48 -5.50
C LEU A 28 16.42 -33.09 -6.67
N CYS A 29 17.03 -33.22 -7.86
CA CYS A 29 16.41 -33.91 -9.00
C CYS A 29 16.14 -35.38 -8.67
N LEU A 30 17.10 -36.06 -8.04
CA LEU A 30 17.00 -37.48 -7.69
C LEU A 30 15.97 -37.72 -6.60
N GLY A 31 16.03 -36.97 -5.50
CA GLY A 31 15.14 -37.19 -4.38
C GLY A 31 13.69 -36.76 -4.66
N VAL A 32 13.44 -35.72 -5.47
CA VAL A 32 12.07 -35.43 -5.94
C VAL A 32 11.52 -36.58 -6.80
N ALA A 33 12.34 -37.20 -7.64
CA ALA A 33 11.90 -38.37 -8.39
C ALA A 33 11.61 -39.57 -7.49
N LEU A 34 12.50 -39.85 -6.53
CA LEU A 34 12.34 -40.93 -5.57
C LEU A 34 11.08 -40.75 -4.70
N ALA A 35 10.88 -39.55 -4.14
CA ALA A 35 9.72 -39.22 -3.32
C ALA A 35 8.41 -39.24 -4.13
N SER A 36 8.47 -38.99 -5.44
CA SER A 36 7.31 -39.10 -6.33
C SER A 36 7.02 -40.55 -6.75
N GLY A 37 7.83 -41.53 -6.34
CA GLY A 37 7.73 -42.92 -6.82
C GLY A 37 8.07 -43.08 -8.30
N ALA A 38 8.83 -42.14 -8.88
CA ALA A 38 9.19 -42.12 -10.29
C ALA A 38 10.63 -42.62 -10.52
N PRO A 39 10.99 -43.04 -11.75
CA PRO A 39 12.37 -43.41 -12.07
C PRO A 39 13.34 -42.25 -11.81
N LEU A 40 14.47 -42.49 -11.13
CA LEU A 40 15.45 -41.45 -10.76
C LEU A 40 15.90 -40.57 -11.94
N PHE A 41 16.09 -41.19 -13.11
CA PHE A 41 16.52 -40.48 -14.33
C PHE A 41 15.51 -39.42 -14.80
N SER A 42 14.21 -39.61 -14.53
CA SER A 42 13.15 -38.67 -14.92
C SER A 42 13.30 -37.30 -14.25
N GLY A 43 13.78 -37.26 -13.00
CA GLY A 43 14.07 -36.02 -12.29
C GLY A 43 15.31 -35.30 -12.86
N LEU A 44 16.36 -36.04 -13.17
CA LEU A 44 17.56 -35.49 -13.83
C LEU A 44 17.21 -34.89 -15.19
N LEU A 45 16.40 -35.60 -15.99
CA LEU A 45 15.97 -35.14 -17.30
C LEU A 45 15.12 -33.87 -17.23
N ALA A 46 14.18 -33.79 -16.28
CA ALA A 46 13.44 -32.58 -15.99
C ALA A 46 14.37 -31.40 -15.61
N GLY A 47 15.43 -31.67 -14.85
CA GLY A 47 16.46 -30.68 -14.51
C GLY A 47 17.27 -30.20 -15.73
N ILE A 48 17.63 -31.09 -16.64
CA ILE A 48 18.35 -30.76 -17.88
C ILE A 48 17.49 -29.86 -18.77
N ILE A 49 16.25 -30.28 -19.02
CA ILE A 49 15.29 -29.56 -19.87
C ILE A 49 14.95 -28.20 -19.24
N GLY A 50 14.74 -28.15 -17.92
CA GLY A 50 14.52 -26.92 -17.18
C GLY A 50 15.71 -25.95 -17.23
N GLY A 51 16.94 -26.47 -17.11
CA GLY A 51 18.15 -25.66 -17.19
C GLY A 51 18.42 -25.10 -18.58
N ILE A 52 18.30 -25.94 -19.61
CA ILE A 52 18.66 -25.58 -21.00
C ILE A 52 17.47 -24.95 -21.72
N LEU A 53 16.40 -25.70 -21.95
CA LEU A 53 15.29 -25.28 -22.80
C LEU A 53 14.49 -24.15 -22.13
N VAL A 54 14.06 -24.35 -20.89
CA VAL A 54 13.28 -23.31 -20.18
C VAL A 54 14.17 -22.10 -19.89
N GLY A 55 15.44 -22.31 -19.51
CA GLY A 55 16.42 -21.23 -19.36
C GLY A 55 16.62 -20.36 -20.61
N LEU A 56 16.51 -20.93 -21.82
CA LEU A 56 16.58 -20.17 -23.08
C LEU A 56 15.30 -19.35 -23.35
N LEU A 57 14.14 -19.93 -23.04
CA LEU A 57 12.82 -19.38 -23.37
C LEU A 57 12.30 -18.36 -22.33
N SER A 58 12.63 -18.58 -21.05
CA SER A 58 12.20 -17.75 -19.92
C SER A 58 12.57 -16.28 -20.11
N GLY A 59 11.70 -15.40 -19.59
CA GLY A 59 11.99 -13.97 -19.49
C GLY A 59 12.82 -13.62 -18.24
N SER A 60 12.97 -14.55 -17.30
CA SER A 60 13.74 -14.33 -16.07
C SER A 60 15.23 -14.45 -16.32
N SER A 61 16.00 -13.59 -15.65
CA SER A 61 17.47 -13.63 -15.73
C SER A 61 18.11 -14.56 -14.69
N THR A 62 17.36 -14.99 -13.68
CA THR A 62 17.90 -15.66 -12.49
C THR A 62 17.10 -16.89 -12.07
N SER A 63 15.89 -17.08 -12.61
CA SER A 63 15.10 -18.28 -12.37
C SER A 63 15.81 -19.52 -12.92
N VAL A 64 15.77 -20.59 -12.13
CA VAL A 64 16.25 -21.92 -12.49
C VAL A 64 15.07 -22.87 -12.38
N SER A 65 14.75 -23.52 -13.51
CA SER A 65 13.62 -24.45 -13.59
C SER A 65 14.08 -25.89 -13.44
N GLY A 66 13.19 -26.76 -12.97
CA GLY A 66 13.45 -28.19 -12.79
C GLY A 66 12.27 -28.88 -12.11
N PRO A 67 12.41 -30.15 -11.71
CA PRO A 67 11.41 -30.81 -10.90
C PRO A 67 11.28 -30.10 -9.55
N ALA A 68 10.05 -29.85 -9.14
CA ALA A 68 9.74 -29.11 -7.92
C ALA A 68 9.18 -30.02 -6.84
N ALA A 69 9.68 -29.83 -5.63
CA ALA A 69 9.28 -30.60 -4.46
C ALA A 69 7.81 -30.42 -4.08
N GLY A 70 7.21 -29.25 -4.31
CA GLY A 70 5.79 -29.02 -4.03
C GLY A 70 4.84 -29.74 -5.00
N LEU A 71 5.37 -30.34 -6.07
CA LEU A 71 4.62 -31.22 -6.95
C LEU A 71 4.75 -32.71 -6.60
N THR A 72 5.66 -33.10 -5.70
CA THR A 72 5.97 -34.51 -5.39
C THR A 72 4.72 -35.32 -5.05
N ALA A 73 3.91 -34.85 -4.10
CA ALA A 73 2.68 -35.54 -3.67
C ALA A 73 1.64 -35.64 -4.80
N VAL A 74 1.52 -34.58 -5.63
CA VAL A 74 0.62 -34.57 -6.79
C VAL A 74 1.08 -35.58 -7.82
N VAL A 75 2.37 -35.62 -8.13
CA VAL A 75 2.94 -36.55 -9.10
C VAL A 75 2.78 -37.99 -8.63
N ALA A 76 3.13 -38.30 -7.39
CA ALA A 76 2.93 -39.63 -6.79
C ALA A 76 1.46 -40.07 -6.90
N ALA A 77 0.52 -39.19 -6.53
CA ALA A 77 -0.90 -39.48 -6.61
C ALA A 77 -1.38 -39.72 -8.05
N GLN A 78 -0.89 -38.94 -9.03
CA GLN A 78 -1.27 -39.13 -10.44
C GLN A 78 -0.66 -40.40 -11.03
N ILE A 79 0.60 -40.74 -10.72
CA ILE A 79 1.21 -42.00 -11.15
C ILE A 79 0.40 -43.18 -10.61
N ALA A 80 0.06 -43.16 -9.31
CA ALA A 80 -0.76 -44.20 -8.70
C ALA A 80 -2.16 -44.29 -9.32
N SER A 81 -2.82 -43.15 -9.56
CA SER A 81 -4.17 -43.10 -10.13
C SER A 81 -4.23 -43.54 -11.59
N LEU A 82 -3.19 -43.28 -12.39
CA LEU A 82 -3.13 -43.66 -13.80
C LEU A 82 -2.56 -45.08 -14.00
N GLY A 83 -2.00 -45.69 -12.96
CA GLY A 83 -1.52 -47.07 -12.95
C GLY A 83 -0.22 -47.30 -13.73
N SER A 84 0.31 -46.30 -14.43
CA SER A 84 1.61 -46.37 -15.13
C SER A 84 2.29 -45.02 -15.21
N PHE A 85 3.63 -45.04 -15.20
CA PHE A 85 4.45 -43.85 -15.37
C PHE A 85 4.32 -43.29 -16.80
N GLU A 86 4.22 -44.16 -17.80
CA GLU A 86 4.08 -43.80 -19.21
C GLU A 86 2.73 -43.09 -19.51
N ALA A 87 1.63 -43.49 -18.86
CA ALA A 87 0.37 -42.74 -18.94
C ALA A 87 0.46 -41.39 -18.22
N PHE A 88 1.18 -41.33 -17.09
CA PHE A 88 1.45 -40.07 -16.40
C PHE A 88 2.25 -39.09 -17.28
N LEU A 89 3.28 -39.56 -17.99
CA LEU A 89 4.05 -38.72 -18.93
C LEU A 89 3.16 -38.07 -20.00
N LEU A 90 2.15 -38.80 -20.51
CA LEU A 90 1.17 -38.24 -21.44
C LEU A 90 0.34 -37.12 -20.78
N ALA A 91 -0.03 -37.27 -19.51
CA ALA A 91 -0.68 -36.19 -18.76
C ALA A 91 0.24 -34.97 -18.58
N VAL A 92 1.56 -35.15 -18.37
CA VAL A 92 2.55 -34.05 -18.32
C VAL A 92 2.61 -33.30 -19.65
N VAL A 93 2.59 -34.02 -20.78
CA VAL A 93 2.55 -33.41 -22.12
C VAL A 93 1.32 -32.52 -22.27
N PHE A 94 0.12 -33.03 -21.98
CA PHE A 94 -1.11 -32.24 -22.07
C PHE A 94 -1.14 -31.11 -21.05
N ALA A 95 -0.58 -31.29 -19.85
CA ALA A 95 -0.44 -30.21 -18.88
C ALA A 95 0.40 -29.06 -19.45
N GLY A 96 1.51 -29.37 -20.13
CA GLY A 96 2.35 -28.38 -20.80
C GLY A 96 1.59 -27.63 -21.91
N VAL A 97 0.75 -28.32 -22.69
CA VAL A 97 -0.13 -27.67 -23.69
C VAL A 97 -1.10 -26.70 -23.02
N ILE A 98 -1.76 -27.10 -21.94
CA ILE A 98 -2.67 -26.23 -21.18
C ILE A 98 -1.93 -25.00 -20.65
N GLN A 99 -0.70 -25.16 -20.13
CA GLN A 99 0.12 -24.04 -19.66
C GLN A 99 0.49 -23.06 -20.78
N ILE A 100 0.82 -23.56 -21.98
CA ILE A 100 1.08 -22.71 -23.15
C ILE A 100 -0.17 -21.89 -23.48
N VAL A 101 -1.34 -22.53 -23.51
CA VAL A 101 -2.63 -21.84 -23.77
C VAL A 101 -2.90 -20.77 -22.72
N LEU A 102 -2.69 -21.07 -21.43
CA LEU A 102 -2.83 -20.09 -20.34
C LEU A 102 -1.87 -18.90 -20.52
N GLY A 103 -0.61 -19.16 -20.91
CA GLY A 103 0.36 -18.11 -21.18
C GLY A 103 -0.03 -17.21 -22.36
N LEU A 104 -0.54 -17.80 -23.46
CA LEU A 104 -1.04 -17.05 -24.62
C LEU A 104 -2.29 -16.22 -24.28
N ALA A 105 -3.17 -16.75 -23.43
CA ALA A 105 -4.35 -16.06 -22.90
C ALA A 105 -4.02 -15.00 -21.85
N ARG A 106 -2.72 -14.72 -21.58
CA ARG A 106 -2.24 -13.79 -20.56
C ARG A 106 -2.63 -14.17 -19.13
N GLY A 107 -2.81 -15.46 -18.86
CA GLY A 107 -3.15 -16.04 -17.55
C GLY A 107 -2.11 -15.76 -16.45
N GLY A 108 -0.90 -15.31 -16.80
CA GLY A 108 0.13 -14.91 -15.84
C GLY A 108 -0.24 -13.69 -14.98
N PHE A 109 -1.32 -12.97 -15.31
CA PHE A 109 -1.81 -11.83 -14.52
C PHE A 109 -2.15 -12.20 -13.06
N VAL A 110 -2.45 -13.48 -12.78
CA VAL A 110 -2.74 -14.01 -11.44
C VAL A 110 -1.59 -13.72 -10.46
N ALA A 111 -0.34 -13.69 -10.93
CA ALA A 111 0.82 -13.41 -10.09
C ALA A 111 0.72 -12.04 -9.37
N ALA A 112 0.07 -11.06 -10.01
CA ALA A 112 -0.07 -9.71 -9.47
C ALA A 112 -1.00 -9.63 -8.24
N PHE A 113 -1.84 -10.64 -8.00
CA PHE A 113 -2.77 -10.68 -6.87
C PHE A 113 -2.17 -11.34 -5.62
N ILE A 114 -0.95 -11.87 -5.71
CA ILE A 114 -0.31 -12.58 -4.60
C ILE A 114 0.25 -11.55 -3.60
N PRO A 115 -0.26 -11.49 -2.36
CA PRO A 115 0.19 -10.52 -1.38
C PRO A 115 1.65 -10.74 -0.97
N SER A 116 2.38 -9.65 -0.74
CA SER A 116 3.81 -9.71 -0.37
C SER A 116 4.07 -10.48 0.93
N SER A 117 3.11 -10.47 1.87
CA SER A 117 3.18 -11.25 3.11
C SER A 117 3.21 -12.75 2.85
N VAL A 118 2.47 -13.22 1.85
CA VAL A 118 2.42 -14.64 1.46
C VAL A 118 3.72 -15.05 0.76
N ILE A 119 4.25 -14.23 -0.16
CA ILE A 119 5.55 -14.52 -0.83
C ILE A 119 6.70 -14.57 0.18
N LYS A 120 6.73 -13.63 1.13
CA LYS A 120 7.73 -13.66 2.21
C LYS A 120 7.52 -14.85 3.14
N GLY A 121 6.27 -15.22 3.40
CA GLY A 121 5.91 -16.41 4.16
C GLY A 121 6.42 -17.68 3.49
N LEU A 122 6.21 -17.81 2.18
CA LEU A 122 6.73 -18.88 1.33
C LEU A 122 8.26 -18.99 1.43
N LEU A 123 8.99 -17.88 1.25
CA LEU A 123 10.45 -17.87 1.37
C LEU A 123 10.95 -18.32 2.76
N ALA A 124 10.32 -17.81 3.82
CA ALA A 124 10.66 -18.18 5.18
C ALA A 124 10.34 -19.66 5.46
N ALA A 125 9.18 -20.15 5.00
CA ALA A 125 8.75 -21.53 5.18
C ALA A 125 9.70 -22.51 4.50
N ILE A 126 10.08 -22.24 3.24
CA ILE A 126 11.05 -23.06 2.52
C ILE A 126 12.40 -23.05 3.24
N GLY A 127 12.83 -21.89 3.75
CA GLY A 127 14.04 -21.80 4.56
C GLY A 127 13.96 -22.67 5.83
N VAL A 128 12.82 -22.67 6.52
CA VAL A 128 12.57 -23.51 7.70
C VAL A 128 12.57 -24.99 7.33
N ILE A 129 11.85 -25.39 6.27
CA ILE A 129 11.81 -26.80 5.84
C ILE A 129 13.21 -27.29 5.45
N LEU A 130 13.98 -26.49 4.70
CA LEU A 130 15.38 -26.81 4.39
C LEU A 130 16.24 -26.95 5.65
N ILE A 131 15.97 -26.23 6.73
CA ILE A 131 16.70 -26.44 7.98
C ILE A 131 16.27 -27.78 8.60
N LEU A 132 14.97 -28.02 8.74
CA LEU A 132 14.44 -29.19 9.42
C LEU A 132 14.79 -30.50 8.70
N LYS A 133 14.57 -30.56 7.37
CA LYS A 133 14.79 -31.76 6.56
C LYS A 133 16.27 -32.05 6.29
N GLN A 134 17.16 -31.06 6.36
CA GLN A 134 18.59 -31.28 6.05
C GLN A 134 19.43 -31.62 7.28
N ILE A 135 18.93 -31.39 8.50
CA ILE A 135 19.63 -31.80 9.73
C ILE A 135 19.88 -33.31 9.78
N PRO A 136 18.89 -34.20 9.52
CA PRO A 136 19.11 -35.65 9.46
C PRO A 136 20.21 -36.03 8.44
N HIS A 137 20.13 -35.50 7.23
CA HIS A 137 21.11 -35.76 6.18
C HIS A 137 22.54 -35.29 6.51
N VAL A 138 22.68 -34.17 7.23
CA VAL A 138 24.00 -33.68 7.68
C VAL A 138 24.70 -34.68 8.61
N VAL A 139 23.93 -35.45 9.39
CA VAL A 139 24.48 -36.47 10.31
C VAL A 139 24.41 -37.90 9.76
N GLY A 140 23.96 -38.06 8.52
CA GLY A 140 23.87 -39.34 7.82
C GLY A 140 22.67 -40.19 8.23
N HIS A 141 21.56 -39.57 8.63
CA HIS A 141 20.26 -40.23 8.72
C HIS A 141 19.48 -39.91 7.43
N ASP A 142 19.47 -40.84 6.47
CA ASP A 142 18.97 -40.64 5.10
C ASP A 142 17.74 -41.52 4.71
N PRO A 143 16.77 -41.84 5.59
CA PRO A 143 15.59 -42.63 5.18
C PRO A 143 14.57 -41.81 4.35
N ASP A 144 14.53 -40.49 4.52
CA ASP A 144 13.68 -39.56 3.75
C ASP A 144 14.42 -39.08 2.48
N PRO A 145 13.85 -39.12 1.26
CA PRO A 145 14.54 -38.66 0.06
C PRO A 145 14.89 -37.16 0.05
N GLU A 146 16.08 -36.82 -0.46
CA GLU A 146 16.54 -35.42 -0.51
C GLU A 146 15.69 -34.56 -1.47
N GLY A 147 14.89 -33.66 -0.90
CA GLY A 147 13.97 -32.80 -1.66
C GLY A 147 12.51 -33.17 -1.47
N ASP A 148 12.17 -34.16 -0.65
CA ASP A 148 10.82 -34.26 -0.10
C ASP A 148 10.58 -33.10 0.89
N MET A 149 9.43 -32.44 0.73
CA MET A 149 9.02 -31.28 1.51
C MET A 149 7.70 -31.53 2.25
N SER A 150 7.11 -32.73 2.13
CA SER A 150 5.89 -33.05 2.86
C SER A 150 6.15 -33.20 4.35
N PHE A 151 5.18 -32.75 5.15
CA PHE A 151 5.27 -32.89 6.60
C PHE A 151 5.28 -34.36 7.04
N GLY A 152 4.38 -35.17 6.48
CA GLY A 152 4.32 -36.62 6.68
C GLY A 152 5.20 -37.35 5.67
N GLN A 153 5.91 -38.37 6.14
CA GLN A 153 6.93 -39.10 5.39
C GLN A 153 6.47 -40.53 5.02
N PRO A 154 7.08 -41.16 4.00
CA PRO A 154 6.71 -42.51 3.54
C PRO A 154 6.84 -43.60 4.61
N ASP A 155 7.72 -43.41 5.58
CA ASP A 155 8.00 -44.31 6.71
C ASP A 155 7.04 -44.14 7.91
N LYS A 156 6.00 -43.29 7.74
CA LYS A 156 5.01 -42.88 8.76
C LYS A 156 5.57 -41.97 9.86
N GLN A 157 6.79 -41.47 9.70
CA GLN A 157 7.29 -40.37 10.52
C GLN A 157 6.77 -39.02 10.00
N ASN A 158 7.09 -37.97 10.73
CA ASN A 158 6.94 -36.60 10.28
C ASN A 158 8.23 -35.83 10.52
N THR A 159 8.29 -34.65 9.90
CA THR A 159 9.46 -33.76 9.95
C THR A 159 10.01 -33.50 11.37
N PHE A 160 9.16 -33.52 12.41
CA PHE A 160 9.61 -33.33 13.79
C PHE A 160 10.01 -34.63 14.48
N SER A 161 9.31 -35.73 14.26
CA SER A 161 9.69 -37.02 14.85
C SER A 161 11.00 -37.54 14.26
N GLU A 162 11.26 -37.25 12.99
CA GLU A 162 12.52 -37.56 12.31
C GLU A 162 13.74 -36.94 12.99
N LEU A 163 13.62 -35.68 13.43
CA LEU A 163 14.67 -34.98 14.17
C LEU A 163 14.99 -35.63 15.52
N VAL A 164 14.00 -36.28 16.14
CA VAL A 164 14.18 -37.01 17.39
C VAL A 164 14.86 -38.35 17.12
N GLU A 165 14.42 -39.07 16.08
CA GLU A 165 14.99 -40.36 15.68
C GLU A 165 16.47 -40.23 15.27
N THR A 166 16.80 -39.13 14.58
CA THR A 166 18.16 -38.77 14.19
C THR A 166 19.15 -38.75 15.38
N ILE A 167 18.70 -38.46 16.60
CA ILE A 167 19.57 -38.47 17.80
C ILE A 167 20.05 -39.88 18.13
N GLY A 168 19.23 -40.90 17.84
CA GLY A 168 19.52 -42.31 18.07
C GLY A 168 20.28 -42.99 16.92
N ASP A 169 20.20 -42.44 15.70
CA ASP A 169 20.75 -43.04 14.47
C ASP A 169 21.67 -42.07 13.72
N VAL A 170 22.86 -41.85 14.29
CA VAL A 170 23.89 -40.98 13.70
C VAL A 170 24.98 -41.82 13.05
N HIS A 171 25.25 -41.57 11.77
CA HIS A 171 26.39 -42.16 11.08
C HIS A 171 27.66 -41.31 11.29
N PRO A 172 28.68 -41.80 12.03
CA PRO A 172 29.82 -40.97 12.44
C PRO A 172 30.61 -40.36 11.28
N GLY A 173 30.89 -41.14 10.23
CA GLY A 173 31.57 -40.64 9.04
C GLY A 173 30.82 -39.50 8.33
N ALA A 174 29.53 -39.69 8.04
CA ALA A 174 28.69 -38.69 7.40
C ALA A 174 28.55 -37.43 8.25
N ALA A 175 28.35 -37.58 9.57
CA ALA A 175 28.25 -36.47 10.53
C ALA A 175 29.50 -35.60 10.58
N VAL A 176 30.70 -36.20 10.57
CA VAL A 176 31.95 -35.43 10.53
C VAL A 176 32.06 -34.65 9.22
N ILE A 177 31.75 -35.28 8.08
CA ILE A 177 31.76 -34.59 6.77
C ILE A 177 30.75 -33.43 6.77
N GLY A 178 29.52 -33.67 7.22
CA GLY A 178 28.45 -32.68 7.22
C GLY A 178 28.75 -31.50 8.15
N LEU A 179 29.12 -31.75 9.41
CA LEU A 179 29.42 -30.70 10.39
C LEU A 179 30.64 -29.86 9.99
N LEU A 180 31.71 -30.49 9.46
CA LEU A 180 32.86 -29.75 8.95
C LEU A 180 32.51 -28.95 7.68
N SER A 181 31.61 -29.46 6.84
CA SER A 181 31.08 -28.74 5.68
C SER A 181 30.30 -27.49 6.10
N VAL A 182 29.42 -27.61 7.11
CA VAL A 182 28.70 -26.46 7.69
C VAL A 182 29.69 -25.45 8.27
N LEU A 183 30.66 -25.91 9.06
CA LEU A 183 31.70 -25.04 9.64
C LEU A 183 32.47 -24.30 8.55
N LEU A 184 32.89 -25.00 7.49
CA LEU A 184 33.60 -24.44 6.36
C LEU A 184 32.77 -23.34 5.67
N LEU A 185 31.48 -23.59 5.41
CA LEU A 185 30.56 -22.60 4.81
C LEU A 185 30.37 -21.36 5.69
N VAL A 186 30.21 -21.54 7.01
CA VAL A 186 30.02 -20.44 7.97
C VAL A 186 31.30 -19.59 8.07
N VAL A 187 32.46 -20.23 8.16
CA VAL A 187 33.77 -19.53 8.17
C VAL A 187 33.98 -18.78 6.85
N TRP A 188 33.62 -19.40 5.73
CA TRP A 188 33.71 -18.78 4.41
C TRP A 188 32.83 -17.53 4.33
N ASP A 189 31.61 -17.58 4.86
CA ASP A 189 30.69 -16.45 4.81
C ASP A 189 31.11 -15.30 5.74
N ARG A 190 31.85 -15.57 6.82
CA ARG A 190 32.38 -14.50 7.70
C ARG A 190 33.66 -13.85 7.19
N SER A 191 34.45 -14.55 6.37
CA SER A 191 35.74 -14.04 5.89
C SER A 191 35.61 -13.20 4.62
N LYS A 192 35.96 -11.90 4.70
CA LYS A 192 35.98 -10.99 3.54
C LYS A 192 36.95 -11.44 2.42
N ARG A 193 38.04 -12.14 2.77
CA ARG A 193 39.01 -12.66 1.78
C ARG A 193 38.43 -13.84 1.01
N LEU A 194 37.83 -14.81 1.73
CA LEU A 194 37.23 -16.00 1.12
C LEU A 194 36.01 -15.65 0.25
N LYS A 195 35.19 -14.67 0.67
CA LYS A 195 34.09 -14.14 -0.16
C LYS A 195 34.53 -13.55 -1.52
N LYS A 196 35.79 -13.12 -1.64
CA LYS A 196 36.37 -12.61 -2.90
C LYS A 196 37.06 -13.69 -3.72
N SER A 197 37.13 -14.93 -3.22
CA SER A 197 37.74 -16.04 -3.93
C SER A 197 37.03 -16.29 -5.26
N PRO A 198 37.77 -16.61 -6.34
CA PRO A 198 37.17 -17.02 -7.60
C PRO A 198 36.55 -18.43 -7.53
N ILE A 199 36.87 -19.21 -6.50
CA ILE A 199 36.36 -20.57 -6.29
C ILE A 199 35.13 -20.48 -5.36
N PRO A 200 33.97 -21.01 -5.77
CA PRO A 200 32.78 -20.97 -4.94
C PRO A 200 32.87 -21.93 -3.74
N ALA A 201 32.41 -21.48 -2.57
CA ALA A 201 32.46 -22.28 -1.34
C ALA A 201 31.78 -23.67 -1.46
N PRO A 202 30.60 -23.80 -2.10
CA PRO A 202 29.96 -25.11 -2.29
C PRO A 202 30.82 -26.13 -3.06
N LEU A 203 31.64 -25.67 -4.03
CA LEU A 203 32.55 -26.57 -4.74
C LEU A 203 33.65 -27.08 -3.82
N VAL A 204 34.21 -26.21 -2.98
CA VAL A 204 35.25 -26.60 -2.02
C VAL A 204 34.69 -27.59 -1.00
N VAL A 205 33.45 -27.39 -0.54
CA VAL A 205 32.74 -28.30 0.35
C VAL A 205 32.58 -29.68 -0.26
N VAL A 206 32.13 -29.76 -1.52
CA VAL A 206 31.96 -31.06 -2.21
C VAL A 206 33.30 -31.77 -2.39
N LEU A 207 34.33 -31.06 -2.86
CA LEU A 207 35.67 -31.65 -3.04
C LEU A 207 36.26 -32.11 -1.70
N PHE A 208 36.05 -31.35 -0.63
CA PHE A 208 36.46 -31.70 0.73
C PHE A 208 35.71 -32.95 1.23
N GLY A 209 34.39 -33.01 1.03
CA GLY A 209 33.56 -34.16 1.40
C GLY A 209 33.96 -35.43 0.67
N VAL A 210 34.20 -35.35 -0.65
CA VAL A 210 34.73 -36.47 -1.45
C VAL A 210 36.10 -36.90 -0.92
N GLY A 211 37.01 -35.95 -0.65
CA GLY A 211 38.33 -36.25 -0.11
C GLY A 211 38.28 -36.98 1.23
N LEU A 212 37.44 -36.52 2.16
CA LEU A 212 37.23 -37.20 3.45
C LEU A 212 36.58 -38.57 3.29
N SER A 213 35.58 -38.69 2.42
CA SER A 213 34.92 -39.98 2.14
C SER A 213 35.92 -41.03 1.64
N LEU A 214 36.86 -40.64 0.77
CA LEU A 214 37.94 -41.52 0.31
C LEU A 214 38.92 -41.90 1.43
N VAL A 215 39.25 -40.97 2.34
CA VAL A 215 40.08 -41.27 3.51
C VAL A 215 39.36 -42.25 4.44
N PHE A 216 38.08 -42.01 4.73
CA PHE A 216 37.27 -42.84 5.61
C PHE A 216 37.03 -44.24 5.05
N ARG A 217 36.91 -44.37 3.73
CA ARG A 217 36.87 -45.66 3.06
C ARG A 217 38.10 -46.53 3.36
N ASN A 218 39.28 -45.93 3.51
CA ASN A 218 40.51 -46.64 3.87
C ASN A 218 40.57 -46.98 5.37
N LEU A 219 39.92 -46.20 6.24
CA LEU A 219 39.86 -46.46 7.68
C LEU A 219 38.89 -47.61 8.03
N GLY A 220 37.80 -47.75 7.27
CA GLY A 220 36.81 -48.80 7.46
C GLY A 220 35.98 -48.66 8.75
N GLY A 221 35.14 -49.67 9.03
CA GLY A 221 34.26 -49.68 10.20
C GLY A 221 33.22 -48.55 10.16
N VAL A 222 32.99 -47.89 11.30
CA VAL A 222 32.00 -46.81 11.48
C VAL A 222 32.27 -45.54 10.66
N TRP A 223 33.44 -45.44 10.03
CA TRP A 223 33.82 -44.31 9.18
C TRP A 223 33.37 -44.50 7.73
N LEU A 224 33.19 -45.74 7.28
CA LEU A 224 32.85 -46.05 5.89
C LEU A 224 31.52 -45.40 5.50
N ILE A 225 31.50 -44.60 4.44
CA ILE A 225 30.27 -44.04 3.90
C ILE A 225 29.66 -45.04 2.93
N GLU A 226 28.52 -45.61 3.30
CA GLU A 226 27.78 -46.57 2.47
C GLU A 226 27.12 -45.88 1.26
N SER A 227 26.75 -46.67 0.24
CA SER A 227 26.11 -46.15 -0.98
C SER A 227 24.76 -45.46 -0.73
N SER A 228 24.08 -45.80 0.36
CA SER A 228 22.87 -45.11 0.84
C SER A 228 23.13 -43.64 1.18
N HIS A 229 24.33 -43.32 1.68
CA HIS A 229 24.76 -41.98 2.08
C HIS A 229 25.54 -41.23 0.99
N LEU A 230 25.60 -41.81 -0.23
CA LEU A 230 26.22 -41.23 -1.41
C LEU A 230 25.15 -40.90 -2.44
N VAL A 231 25.46 -39.98 -3.35
CA VAL A 231 24.65 -39.69 -4.53
C VAL A 231 24.44 -40.96 -5.37
N GLN A 232 23.23 -41.19 -5.88
CA GLN A 232 22.86 -42.38 -6.64
C GLN A 232 22.36 -42.03 -8.05
N VAL A 233 23.27 -41.61 -8.93
CA VAL A 233 22.96 -41.39 -10.36
C VAL A 233 23.01 -42.73 -11.10
N PRO A 234 21.98 -43.06 -11.91
CA PRO A 234 22.02 -44.22 -12.80
C PRO A 234 23.21 -44.16 -13.76
N VAL A 235 24.00 -45.24 -13.85
CA VAL A 235 25.19 -45.33 -14.71
C VAL A 235 24.87 -46.16 -15.94
N ALA A 236 25.04 -45.58 -17.14
CA ALA A 236 24.94 -46.29 -18.40
C ALA A 236 26.32 -46.82 -18.82
N ASN A 237 26.43 -48.12 -19.13
CA ASN A 237 27.67 -48.73 -19.64
C ASN A 237 27.75 -48.67 -21.18
N SER A 238 26.63 -48.39 -21.85
CA SER A 238 26.51 -48.29 -23.30
C SER A 238 25.46 -47.24 -23.71
N PHE A 239 25.49 -46.83 -24.97
CA PHE A 239 24.48 -45.91 -25.52
C PHE A 239 23.06 -46.52 -25.51
N SER A 240 22.93 -47.83 -25.69
CA SER A 240 21.63 -48.52 -25.59
C SER A 240 21.09 -48.52 -24.16
N ASP A 241 21.95 -48.69 -23.15
CA ASP A 241 21.52 -48.61 -21.75
C ASP A 241 21.05 -47.20 -21.40
N PHE A 242 21.74 -46.19 -21.93
CA PHE A 242 21.34 -44.79 -21.77
C PHE A 242 19.96 -44.52 -22.40
N LEU A 243 19.70 -45.02 -23.61
CA LEU A 243 18.37 -44.94 -24.22
C LEU A 243 17.32 -45.73 -23.43
N GLY A 244 17.70 -46.83 -22.77
CA GLY A 244 16.82 -47.62 -21.91
C GLY A 244 16.36 -46.89 -20.64
N PHE A 245 17.04 -45.81 -20.24
CA PHE A 245 16.59 -44.94 -19.16
C PHE A 245 15.45 -44.00 -19.58
N LEU A 246 15.29 -43.74 -20.88
CA LEU A 246 14.20 -42.90 -21.39
C LEU A 246 12.90 -43.70 -21.39
N ARG A 247 11.86 -43.12 -20.80
CA ARG A 247 10.49 -43.63 -20.84
C ARG A 247 9.67 -42.70 -21.71
N LEU A 248 8.93 -43.24 -22.68
CA LEU A 248 8.12 -42.43 -23.59
C LEU A 248 6.66 -42.44 -23.14
N PRO A 249 5.89 -41.37 -23.42
CA PRO A 249 4.48 -41.33 -23.07
C PRO A 249 3.67 -42.36 -23.87
N ASP A 250 2.69 -42.98 -23.22
CA ASP A 250 1.80 -43.96 -23.86
C ASP A 250 0.62 -43.28 -24.57
N PHE A 251 0.78 -43.00 -25.87
CA PHE A 251 -0.26 -42.39 -26.70
C PHE A 251 -1.48 -43.28 -26.95
N LEU A 252 -1.44 -44.57 -26.61
CA LEU A 252 -2.64 -45.42 -26.69
C LEU A 252 -3.68 -45.00 -25.64
N GLN A 253 -3.26 -44.32 -24.57
CA GLN A 253 -4.13 -43.86 -23.50
C GLN A 253 -4.82 -42.52 -23.81
N VAL A 254 -4.65 -41.93 -24.99
CA VAL A 254 -5.25 -40.60 -25.33
C VAL A 254 -6.78 -40.58 -25.19
N SER A 255 -7.47 -41.72 -25.33
CA SER A 255 -8.92 -41.83 -25.12
C SER A 255 -9.34 -41.95 -23.65
N ASN A 256 -8.40 -42.05 -22.71
CA ASN A 256 -8.68 -42.21 -21.28
C ASN A 256 -8.99 -40.85 -20.63
N PRO A 257 -10.21 -40.62 -20.12
CA PRO A 257 -10.59 -39.35 -19.49
C PRO A 257 -9.73 -38.97 -18.27
N ALA A 258 -9.18 -39.96 -17.56
CA ALA A 258 -8.37 -39.73 -16.37
C ALA A 258 -7.09 -38.92 -16.69
N ILE A 259 -6.53 -39.07 -17.90
CA ILE A 259 -5.34 -38.31 -18.33
C ILE A 259 -5.64 -36.81 -18.40
N TYR A 260 -6.82 -36.41 -18.85
CA TYR A 260 -7.16 -35.00 -18.96
C TYR A 260 -7.40 -34.36 -17.59
N MET A 261 -7.98 -35.12 -16.65
CA MET A 261 -8.09 -34.68 -15.26
C MET A 261 -6.72 -34.55 -14.58
N ALA A 262 -5.82 -35.50 -14.80
CA ALA A 262 -4.44 -35.44 -14.34
C ALA A 262 -3.70 -34.24 -14.98
N ALA A 263 -3.83 -34.05 -16.28
CA ALA A 263 -3.21 -32.96 -17.02
C ALA A 263 -3.70 -31.59 -16.54
N PHE A 264 -5.01 -31.43 -16.30
CA PHE A 264 -5.57 -30.19 -15.75
C PHE A 264 -5.04 -29.92 -14.33
N THR A 265 -5.01 -30.95 -13.48
CA THR A 265 -4.49 -30.85 -12.11
C THR A 265 -3.01 -30.43 -12.12
N LEU A 266 -2.19 -31.11 -12.92
CA LEU A 266 -0.78 -30.79 -13.09
C LEU A 266 -0.59 -29.38 -13.65
N ALA A 267 -1.33 -28.99 -14.69
CA ALA A 267 -1.24 -27.66 -15.28
C ALA A 267 -1.60 -26.56 -14.28
N ALA A 268 -2.67 -26.75 -13.50
CA ALA A 268 -3.11 -25.78 -12.50
C ALA A 268 -2.05 -25.59 -11.41
N VAL A 269 -1.56 -26.70 -10.83
CA VAL A 269 -0.56 -26.64 -9.75
C VAL A 269 0.78 -26.12 -10.27
N ALA A 270 1.28 -26.68 -11.38
CA ALA A 270 2.55 -26.26 -11.96
C ALA A 270 2.55 -24.78 -12.41
N SER A 271 1.41 -24.27 -12.89
CA SER A 271 1.27 -22.84 -13.23
C SER A 271 1.31 -21.97 -11.99
N LEU A 272 0.56 -22.34 -10.94
CA LEU A 272 0.51 -21.58 -9.70
C LEU A 272 1.89 -21.53 -9.04
N GLU A 273 2.57 -22.67 -8.91
CA GLU A 273 3.94 -22.73 -8.39
C GLU A 273 4.92 -21.92 -9.22
N THR A 274 4.82 -22.02 -10.55
CA THR A 274 5.68 -21.25 -11.45
C THR A 274 5.54 -19.76 -11.18
N LEU A 275 4.31 -19.24 -11.09
CA LEU A 275 4.04 -17.83 -10.87
C LEU A 275 4.48 -17.37 -9.48
N LEU A 276 4.20 -18.16 -8.45
CA LEU A 276 4.63 -17.90 -7.06
C LEU A 276 6.16 -17.85 -6.95
N ASN A 277 6.84 -18.84 -7.51
CA ASN A 277 8.29 -18.93 -7.46
C ASN A 277 8.94 -17.85 -8.33
N LEU A 278 8.36 -17.51 -9.48
CA LEU A 278 8.85 -16.39 -10.30
C LEU A 278 8.81 -15.07 -9.51
N GLU A 279 7.68 -14.76 -8.88
CA GLU A 279 7.54 -13.54 -8.08
C GLU A 279 8.50 -13.56 -6.88
N ALA A 280 8.65 -14.71 -6.21
CA ALA A 280 9.60 -14.88 -5.11
C ALA A 280 11.06 -14.66 -5.56
N VAL A 281 11.43 -15.17 -6.73
CA VAL A 281 12.76 -15.00 -7.35
C VAL A 281 13.02 -13.54 -7.67
N ASP A 282 12.05 -12.84 -8.28
CA ASP A 282 12.16 -11.42 -8.61
C ASP A 282 12.30 -10.56 -7.33
N LYS A 283 11.66 -10.95 -6.21
CA LYS A 283 11.83 -10.25 -4.92
C LYS A 283 13.20 -10.42 -4.29
N ILE A 284 13.88 -11.54 -4.50
CA ILE A 284 15.23 -11.78 -3.95
C ILE A 284 16.34 -11.39 -4.92
N ASP A 285 16.03 -11.03 -6.16
CA ASP A 285 17.01 -10.50 -7.13
C ASP A 285 17.58 -9.16 -6.63
N PRO A 286 18.90 -9.05 -6.39
CA PRO A 286 19.54 -7.80 -5.97
C PRO A 286 19.36 -6.64 -6.96
N ARG A 287 19.05 -6.94 -8.23
CA ARG A 287 18.76 -5.93 -9.27
C ARG A 287 17.29 -5.54 -9.35
N GLN A 288 16.40 -6.16 -8.57
CA GLN A 288 14.95 -5.90 -8.54
C GLN A 288 14.32 -5.90 -9.94
N ARG A 289 14.75 -6.83 -10.79
CA ARG A 289 14.16 -7.00 -12.13
C ARG A 289 12.81 -7.71 -11.99
N THR A 290 11.90 -7.39 -12.90
CA THR A 290 10.61 -8.06 -13.02
C THR A 290 10.59 -8.92 -14.27
N SER A 291 10.05 -10.13 -14.13
CA SER A 291 9.98 -11.14 -15.16
C SER A 291 8.55 -11.21 -15.72
N PRO A 292 8.36 -11.31 -17.05
CA PRO A 292 7.02 -11.36 -17.65
C PRO A 292 6.31 -12.70 -17.33
N PRO A 293 5.25 -12.73 -16.50
CA PRO A 293 4.72 -14.00 -15.96
C PRO A 293 4.04 -14.87 -17.01
N SER A 294 3.36 -14.25 -17.99
CA SER A 294 2.70 -15.01 -19.08
C SER A 294 3.71 -15.66 -20.02
N ARG A 295 4.88 -15.04 -20.24
CA ARG A 295 5.97 -15.65 -20.99
C ARG A 295 6.60 -16.81 -20.21
N GLU A 296 6.67 -16.68 -18.89
CA GLU A 296 7.14 -17.77 -18.03
C GLU A 296 6.23 -19.00 -18.16
N LEU A 297 4.90 -18.83 -18.13
CA LEU A 297 3.96 -19.94 -18.36
C LEU A 297 4.18 -20.64 -19.71
N ILE A 298 4.44 -19.87 -20.78
CA ILE A 298 4.74 -20.45 -22.10
C ILE A 298 6.06 -21.24 -22.04
N ALA A 299 7.10 -20.68 -21.41
CA ALA A 299 8.41 -21.34 -21.30
C ALA A 299 8.32 -22.65 -20.51
N GLN A 300 7.64 -22.63 -19.36
CA GLN A 300 7.40 -23.83 -18.55
C GLN A 300 6.51 -24.84 -19.27
N GLY A 301 5.47 -24.39 -19.97
CA GLY A 301 4.58 -25.26 -20.74
C GLY A 301 5.31 -25.99 -21.87
N ILE A 302 6.16 -25.28 -22.62
CA ILE A 302 7.05 -25.90 -23.62
C ILE A 302 8.02 -26.88 -22.93
N GLY A 303 8.60 -26.48 -21.79
CA GLY A 303 9.44 -27.35 -20.97
C GLY A 303 8.72 -28.64 -20.58
N ASN A 304 7.47 -28.56 -20.14
CA ASN A 304 6.65 -29.70 -19.72
C ASN A 304 6.24 -30.60 -20.87
N VAL A 305 5.93 -30.04 -22.05
CA VAL A 305 5.73 -30.85 -23.26
C VAL A 305 6.98 -31.66 -23.57
N VAL A 306 8.15 -31.02 -23.60
CA VAL A 306 9.41 -31.71 -23.93
C VAL A 306 9.83 -32.69 -22.83
N SER A 307 9.63 -32.33 -21.56
CA SER A 307 9.89 -33.20 -20.41
C SER A 307 9.05 -34.47 -20.48
N GLY A 308 7.73 -34.33 -20.62
CA GLY A 308 6.82 -35.48 -20.73
C GLY A 308 7.14 -36.36 -21.93
N MET A 309 7.47 -35.77 -23.09
CA MET A 309 7.86 -36.53 -24.29
C MET A 309 9.16 -37.32 -24.10
N ALA A 310 10.10 -36.81 -23.31
CA ALA A 310 11.40 -37.43 -23.12
C ALA A 310 11.45 -38.38 -21.90
N GLY A 311 10.41 -38.42 -21.07
CA GLY A 311 10.36 -39.25 -19.86
C GLY A 311 10.72 -38.53 -18.57
N GLY A 312 10.70 -37.20 -18.58
CA GLY A 312 11.00 -36.36 -17.44
C GLY A 312 9.76 -36.02 -16.60
N LEU A 313 10.00 -35.66 -15.35
CA LEU A 313 8.97 -35.13 -14.45
C LEU A 313 8.48 -33.73 -14.89
N PRO A 314 7.33 -33.27 -14.38
CA PRO A 314 6.91 -31.88 -14.52
C PRO A 314 7.99 -30.91 -14.02
N ILE A 315 8.16 -29.82 -14.75
CA ILE A 315 9.10 -28.75 -14.55
C ILE A 315 8.32 -27.51 -14.12
N THR A 316 8.84 -26.80 -13.10
CA THR A 316 8.41 -25.45 -12.74
C THR A 316 9.63 -24.57 -12.47
N SER A 317 9.38 -23.28 -12.28
CA SER A 317 10.35 -22.36 -11.66
C SER A 317 10.59 -22.79 -10.21
N VAL A 318 11.84 -23.02 -9.80
CA VAL A 318 12.17 -23.53 -8.45
C VAL A 318 12.92 -22.48 -7.64
N ILE A 319 12.32 -22.03 -6.54
CA ILE A 319 12.89 -20.98 -5.69
C ILE A 319 14.19 -21.41 -4.99
N VAL A 320 14.32 -22.66 -4.56
CA VAL A 320 15.56 -23.15 -3.91
C VAL A 320 16.76 -22.99 -4.85
N ARG A 321 16.67 -23.54 -6.07
CA ARG A 321 17.73 -23.46 -7.09
C ARG A 321 18.00 -22.02 -7.52
N SER A 322 16.95 -21.22 -7.69
CA SER A 322 17.04 -19.82 -8.08
C SER A 322 17.68 -18.95 -6.99
N SER A 323 17.40 -19.23 -5.71
CA SER A 323 18.02 -18.55 -4.58
C SER A 323 19.52 -18.87 -4.49
N VAL A 324 19.90 -20.13 -4.73
CA VAL A 324 21.30 -20.55 -4.82
C VAL A 324 22.00 -19.85 -5.98
N ASN A 325 21.35 -19.76 -7.15
CA ASN A 325 21.86 -19.03 -8.31
C ASN A 325 22.17 -17.57 -7.98
N ILE A 326 21.20 -16.87 -7.38
CA ILE A 326 21.32 -15.46 -6.98
C ILE A 326 22.41 -15.28 -5.91
N ASN A 327 22.42 -16.13 -4.89
CA ASN A 327 23.42 -16.10 -3.80
C ASN A 327 24.84 -16.39 -4.29
N ALA A 328 24.98 -17.23 -5.32
CA ALA A 328 26.25 -17.50 -5.99
C ALA A 328 26.67 -16.37 -6.97
N GLY A 329 25.83 -15.35 -7.14
CA GLY A 329 26.12 -14.17 -7.95
C GLY A 329 25.72 -14.29 -9.41
N GLY A 330 24.83 -15.22 -9.76
CA GLY A 330 24.23 -15.35 -11.09
C GLY A 330 23.48 -14.08 -11.49
N GLN A 331 23.71 -13.61 -12.70
CA GLN A 331 23.17 -12.34 -13.20
C GLN A 331 22.34 -12.50 -14.46
N THR A 332 22.58 -13.56 -15.25
CA THR A 332 21.92 -13.79 -16.53
C THR A 332 21.44 -15.24 -16.64
N LYS A 333 20.55 -15.48 -17.61
CA LYS A 333 20.06 -16.83 -17.96
C LYS A 333 21.17 -17.83 -18.29
N MET A 334 22.38 -17.36 -18.58
CA MET A 334 23.54 -18.23 -18.80
C MET A 334 23.90 -19.07 -17.59
N ALA A 335 23.65 -18.60 -16.36
CA ALA A 335 23.90 -19.41 -15.17
C ALA A 335 22.99 -20.66 -15.16
N THR A 336 21.71 -20.48 -15.47
CA THR A 336 20.71 -21.54 -15.60
C THR A 336 21.07 -22.52 -16.73
N ILE A 337 21.49 -22.00 -17.89
CA ILE A 337 21.89 -22.82 -19.04
C ILE A 337 23.17 -23.61 -18.74
N VAL A 338 24.19 -22.98 -18.16
CA VAL A 338 25.43 -23.65 -17.74
C VAL A 338 25.12 -24.77 -16.75
N HIS A 339 24.23 -24.54 -15.78
CA HIS A 339 23.76 -25.58 -14.89
C HIS A 339 23.16 -26.78 -15.64
N GLY A 340 22.22 -26.54 -16.57
CA GLY A 340 21.58 -27.60 -17.34
C GLY A 340 22.56 -28.39 -18.22
N VAL A 341 23.51 -27.69 -18.85
CA VAL A 341 24.58 -28.31 -19.64
C VAL A 341 25.51 -29.15 -18.77
N LEU A 342 25.92 -28.63 -17.60
CA LEU A 342 26.72 -29.39 -16.65
C LEU A 342 25.99 -30.63 -16.18
N LEU A 343 24.68 -30.53 -15.88
CA LEU A 343 23.89 -31.70 -15.47
C LEU A 343 23.82 -32.74 -16.58
N PHE A 344 23.59 -32.34 -17.83
CA PHE A 344 23.60 -33.24 -18.98
C PHE A 344 24.96 -33.94 -19.16
N VAL A 345 26.05 -33.16 -19.21
CA VAL A 345 27.41 -33.69 -19.39
C VAL A 345 27.79 -34.62 -18.23
N SER A 346 27.46 -34.25 -16.99
CA SER A 346 27.82 -35.05 -15.83
C SER A 346 27.04 -36.36 -15.77
N VAL A 347 25.76 -36.38 -16.13
CA VAL A 347 24.97 -37.62 -16.16
C VAL A 347 25.45 -38.57 -17.26
N VAL A 348 25.85 -38.05 -18.42
CA VAL A 348 26.33 -38.88 -19.54
C VAL A 348 27.75 -39.41 -19.30
N PHE A 349 28.67 -38.57 -18.79
CA PHE A 349 30.10 -38.90 -18.78
C PHE A 349 30.70 -39.08 -17.38
N LEU A 350 30.08 -38.52 -16.34
CA LEU A 350 30.67 -38.42 -15.00
C LEU A 350 29.81 -39.05 -13.91
N ALA A 351 28.79 -39.85 -14.25
CA ALA A 351 27.88 -40.46 -13.26
C ALA A 351 28.63 -41.25 -12.18
N SER A 352 29.65 -42.04 -12.56
CA SER A 352 30.48 -42.78 -11.60
C SER A 352 31.24 -41.89 -10.62
N TRP A 353 31.64 -40.68 -11.04
CA TRP A 353 32.32 -39.71 -10.18
C TRP A 353 31.33 -38.99 -9.25
N LEU A 354 30.12 -38.73 -9.74
CA LEU A 354 29.04 -38.15 -8.93
C LEU A 354 28.64 -39.08 -7.79
N ASN A 355 28.66 -40.40 -8.01
CA ASN A 355 28.30 -41.41 -7.02
C ASN A 355 29.31 -41.59 -5.88
N VAL A 356 30.38 -40.78 -5.83
CA VAL A 356 31.33 -40.71 -4.71
C VAL A 356 31.06 -39.50 -3.81
N ILE A 357 30.13 -38.62 -4.20
CA ILE A 357 29.78 -37.42 -3.43
C ILE A 357 28.89 -37.81 -2.24
N PRO A 358 29.30 -37.50 -0.99
CA PRO A 358 28.45 -37.72 0.18
C PRO A 358 27.25 -36.78 0.22
N LEU A 359 26.07 -37.30 0.53
CA LEU A 359 24.85 -36.51 0.70
C LEU A 359 25.01 -35.48 1.82
N SER A 360 25.72 -35.82 2.90
CA SER A 360 25.92 -34.93 4.06
C SER A 360 26.60 -33.59 3.72
N CYS A 361 27.47 -33.54 2.70
CA CYS A 361 28.06 -32.26 2.25
C CYS A 361 27.11 -31.42 1.40
N LEU A 362 26.19 -32.04 0.66
CA LEU A 362 25.14 -31.36 -0.13
C LEU A 362 24.05 -30.83 0.81
N ALA A 363 23.65 -31.64 1.79
CA ALA A 363 22.75 -31.25 2.86
C ALA A 363 23.28 -30.05 3.65
N ALA A 364 24.58 -29.99 3.94
CA ALA A 364 25.21 -28.82 4.57
C ALA A 364 25.04 -27.53 3.74
N ILE A 365 25.14 -27.61 2.41
CA ILE A 365 24.93 -26.48 1.50
C ILE A 365 23.47 -26.02 1.53
N LEU A 366 22.52 -26.96 1.48
CA LEU A 366 21.09 -26.68 1.56
C LEU A 366 20.68 -26.10 2.91
N LEU A 367 21.20 -26.64 4.01
CA LEU A 367 20.99 -26.16 5.38
C LEU A 367 21.39 -24.68 5.52
N VAL A 368 22.62 -24.33 5.10
CA VAL A 368 23.11 -22.94 5.15
C VAL A 368 22.29 -22.02 4.25
N THR A 369 21.81 -22.53 3.10
CA THR A 369 20.91 -21.78 2.22
C THR A 369 19.56 -21.55 2.89
N GLY A 370 19.01 -22.55 3.59
CA GLY A 370 17.77 -22.45 4.36
C GLY A 370 17.83 -21.36 5.42
N VAL A 371 18.93 -21.27 6.18
CA VAL A 371 19.16 -20.20 7.17
C VAL A 371 19.15 -18.80 6.53
N LYS A 372 19.68 -18.66 5.31
CA LYS A 372 19.67 -17.37 4.59
C LYS A 372 18.26 -16.98 4.13
N LEU A 373 17.43 -17.95 3.74
CA LEU A 373 16.04 -17.73 3.33
C LEU A 373 15.13 -17.41 4.54
N ALA A 374 15.27 -18.14 5.64
CA ALA A 374 14.53 -17.93 6.89
C ALA A 374 15.22 -16.90 7.81
N SER A 375 15.63 -15.75 7.27
CA SER A 375 16.43 -14.79 8.03
C SER A 375 15.64 -14.11 9.17
N PRO A 376 16.23 -13.90 10.36
CA PRO A 376 15.59 -13.15 11.45
C PRO A 376 15.20 -11.71 11.06
N ALA A 377 15.93 -11.11 10.11
CA ALA A 377 15.63 -9.80 9.57
C ALA A 377 14.25 -9.76 8.88
N LEU A 378 13.90 -10.81 8.14
CA LEU A 378 12.61 -10.94 7.48
C LEU A 378 11.46 -11.00 8.50
N VAL A 379 11.61 -11.80 9.56
CA VAL A 379 10.60 -11.92 10.62
C VAL A 379 10.40 -10.59 11.33
N ARG A 380 11.50 -9.89 11.67
CA ARG A 380 11.42 -8.55 12.29
C ARG A 380 10.75 -7.52 11.38
N GLN A 381 11.01 -7.58 10.07
CA GLN A 381 10.33 -6.72 9.10
C GLN A 381 8.81 -6.97 9.07
N MET A 382 8.37 -8.23 9.12
CA MET A 382 6.95 -8.58 9.10
C MET A 382 6.25 -8.18 10.41
N LEU A 383 6.91 -8.36 11.55
CA LEU A 383 6.42 -7.87 12.84
C LEU A 383 6.22 -6.34 12.84
N ALA A 384 7.18 -5.59 12.28
CA ALA A 384 7.10 -4.13 12.17
C ALA A 384 5.96 -3.66 11.24
N GLY A 385 5.51 -4.49 10.30
CA GLY A 385 4.37 -4.23 9.41
C GLY A 385 3.00 -4.33 10.08
N GLY A 386 2.95 -4.69 11.36
CA GLY A 386 1.70 -4.81 12.13
C GLY A 386 0.92 -6.10 11.85
N LYS A 387 -0.22 -6.25 12.54
CA LYS A 387 -1.00 -7.50 12.53
C LYS A 387 -1.52 -7.90 11.15
N THR A 388 -1.87 -6.94 10.31
CA THR A 388 -2.41 -7.17 8.96
C THR A 388 -1.40 -7.79 8.00
N GLN A 389 -0.10 -7.64 8.25
CA GLN A 389 0.95 -8.28 7.47
C GLN A 389 1.52 -9.52 8.18
N PHE A 390 1.73 -9.43 9.50
CA PHE A 390 2.37 -10.48 10.28
C PHE A 390 1.51 -11.75 10.40
N VAL A 391 0.18 -11.61 10.54
CA VAL A 391 -0.71 -12.78 10.66
C VAL A 391 -0.73 -13.61 9.37
N PRO A 392 -1.03 -13.04 8.17
CA PRO A 392 -0.97 -13.83 6.94
C PRO A 392 0.41 -14.43 6.67
N PHE A 393 1.49 -13.71 6.96
CA PHE A 393 2.86 -14.22 6.87
C PHE A 393 3.07 -15.46 7.75
N THR A 394 2.77 -15.35 9.04
CA THR A 394 3.01 -16.44 10.01
C THR A 394 2.11 -17.63 9.73
N THR A 395 0.84 -17.41 9.36
CA THR A 395 -0.07 -18.47 8.96
C THR A 395 0.44 -19.19 7.71
N THR A 396 0.97 -18.46 6.72
CA THR A 396 1.57 -19.08 5.54
C THR A 396 2.76 -19.97 5.93
N VAL A 397 3.65 -19.48 6.81
CA VAL A 397 4.81 -20.26 7.29
C VAL A 397 4.39 -21.54 7.99
N VAL A 398 3.50 -21.43 8.97
CA VAL A 398 3.03 -22.57 9.76
C VAL A 398 2.28 -23.57 8.88
N ALA A 399 1.40 -23.09 7.99
CA ALA A 399 0.63 -23.97 7.12
C ALA A 399 1.53 -24.75 6.16
N ILE A 400 2.52 -24.10 5.52
CA ILE A 400 3.47 -24.78 4.63
C ILE A 400 4.29 -25.83 5.40
N VAL A 401 4.81 -25.50 6.59
CA VAL A 401 5.65 -26.43 7.39
C VAL A 401 4.86 -27.65 7.88
N LEU A 402 3.57 -27.48 8.20
CA LEU A 402 2.74 -28.56 8.77
C LEU A 402 1.95 -29.36 7.73
N THR A 403 1.97 -28.96 6.46
CA THR A 403 1.20 -29.64 5.40
C THR A 403 2.09 -29.89 4.18
N ASP A 404 1.88 -29.10 3.14
CA ASP A 404 2.61 -29.08 1.89
C ASP A 404 2.73 -27.63 1.39
N LEU A 405 3.70 -27.39 0.51
CA LEU A 405 3.95 -26.09 -0.10
C LEU A 405 2.68 -25.48 -0.71
N LEU A 406 1.95 -26.24 -1.53
CA LEU A 406 0.79 -25.74 -2.26
C LEU A 406 -0.37 -25.39 -1.32
N ILE A 407 -0.73 -26.34 -0.45
CA ILE A 407 -1.84 -26.19 0.50
C ILE A 407 -1.57 -25.01 1.42
N GLY A 408 -0.34 -24.90 1.92
CA GLY A 408 0.06 -23.80 2.80
C GLY A 408 -0.02 -22.43 2.14
N VAL A 409 0.35 -22.31 0.86
CA VAL A 409 0.18 -21.05 0.11
C VAL A 409 -1.30 -20.70 -0.08
N LEU A 410 -2.16 -21.66 -0.43
CA LEU A 410 -3.59 -21.41 -0.60
C LEU A 410 -4.25 -20.92 0.70
N ILE A 411 -3.89 -21.50 1.84
CA ILE A 411 -4.32 -21.04 3.17
C ILE A 411 -3.82 -19.61 3.43
N GLY A 412 -2.55 -19.33 3.14
CA GLY A 412 -1.96 -18.00 3.26
C GLY A 412 -2.68 -16.93 2.44
N LEU A 413 -3.00 -17.25 1.19
CA LEU A 413 -3.77 -16.39 0.28
C LEU A 413 -5.18 -16.14 0.79
N ALA A 414 -5.88 -17.19 1.26
CA ALA A 414 -7.23 -17.07 1.81
C ALA A 414 -7.26 -16.13 3.03
N VAL A 415 -6.34 -16.33 3.97
CA VAL A 415 -6.22 -15.48 5.17
C VAL A 415 -5.85 -14.04 4.80
N SER A 416 -4.88 -13.84 3.90
CA SER A 416 -4.50 -12.49 3.47
C SER A 416 -5.67 -11.77 2.78
N THR A 417 -6.44 -12.48 1.96
CA THR A 417 -7.63 -11.93 1.29
C THR A 417 -8.69 -11.53 2.31
N ALA A 418 -8.96 -12.38 3.31
CA ALA A 418 -9.90 -12.06 4.38
C ALA A 418 -9.51 -10.79 5.16
N PHE A 419 -8.22 -10.61 5.46
CA PHE A 419 -7.72 -9.39 6.11
C PHE A 419 -7.87 -8.14 5.23
N ILE A 420 -7.61 -8.24 3.93
CA ILE A 420 -7.80 -7.14 2.98
C ILE A 420 -9.27 -6.73 2.91
N LEU A 421 -10.17 -7.70 2.78
CA LEU A 421 -11.62 -7.46 2.73
C LEU A 421 -12.13 -6.83 4.03
N TRP A 422 -11.69 -7.35 5.19
CA TRP A 422 -12.07 -6.81 6.50
C TRP A 422 -11.53 -5.39 6.73
N SER A 423 -10.30 -5.10 6.28
CA SER A 423 -9.74 -3.76 6.38
C SER A 423 -10.49 -2.76 5.50
N ASN A 424 -10.94 -3.18 4.32
CA ASN A 424 -11.74 -2.35 3.42
C ASN A 424 -13.13 -2.07 4.02
N ALA A 425 -13.78 -3.09 4.61
CA ALA A 425 -15.10 -2.94 5.24
C ALA A 425 -15.14 -1.93 6.41
N ARG A 426 -14.02 -1.71 7.12
CA ARG A 426 -13.97 -0.88 8.33
C ARG A 426 -13.79 0.63 8.12
N ARG A 427 -13.47 1.12 6.92
CA ARG A 427 -13.22 2.57 6.68
C ARG A 427 -14.00 3.17 5.49
N PRO A 428 -15.34 3.20 5.49
CA PRO A 428 -16.06 3.64 4.30
C PRO A 428 -16.47 5.11 4.26
N LEU A 429 -16.54 5.80 5.40
CA LEU A 429 -17.28 7.06 5.49
C LEU A 429 -16.56 8.05 6.41
N ARG A 430 -16.47 9.30 5.97
CA ARG A 430 -16.15 10.42 6.84
C ARG A 430 -17.46 11.10 7.21
N VAL A 431 -17.76 11.13 8.50
CA VAL A 431 -18.97 11.75 9.04
C VAL A 431 -18.56 13.02 9.78
N VAL A 432 -19.15 14.15 9.38
CA VAL A 432 -18.93 15.48 9.98
C VAL A 432 -20.29 16.05 10.35
N ILE A 433 -20.40 16.69 11.52
CA ILE A 433 -21.61 17.42 11.90
C ILE A 433 -21.37 18.89 11.57
N GLU A 434 -22.11 19.42 10.60
CA GLU A 434 -22.00 20.80 10.14
C GLU A 434 -23.13 21.66 10.75
N LYS A 435 -22.80 22.84 11.27
CA LYS A 435 -23.79 23.80 11.78
C LYS A 435 -24.10 24.83 10.70
N HIS A 436 -25.25 24.68 10.04
CA HIS A 436 -25.76 25.60 9.02
C HIS A 436 -26.71 26.63 9.63
N LEU A 437 -27.05 27.65 8.85
CA LEU A 437 -27.99 28.72 9.24
C LEU A 437 -29.37 28.19 9.65
N GLY A 438 -29.79 27.04 9.10
CA GLY A 438 -31.05 26.36 9.41
C GLY A 438 -30.98 25.27 10.50
N GLY A 439 -29.80 24.96 11.05
CA GLY A 439 -29.63 23.90 12.06
C GLY A 439 -28.41 22.98 11.84
N GLU A 440 -28.32 21.92 12.64
CA GLU A 440 -27.28 20.89 12.50
C GLU A 440 -27.60 19.95 11.33
N VAL A 441 -26.61 19.75 10.45
CA VAL A 441 -26.65 18.82 9.31
C VAL A 441 -25.60 17.74 9.51
N VAL A 442 -26.01 16.48 9.48
CA VAL A 442 -25.09 15.34 9.46
C VAL A 442 -24.56 15.18 8.04
N HIS A 443 -23.30 15.54 7.80
CA HIS A 443 -22.65 15.41 6.50
C HIS A 443 -21.88 14.08 6.44
N ILE A 444 -22.25 13.23 5.49
CA ILE A 444 -21.59 11.95 5.21
C ILE A 444 -20.90 12.04 3.85
N GLU A 445 -19.57 12.07 3.87
CA GLU A 445 -18.75 11.93 2.66
C GLU A 445 -18.57 10.44 2.34
N LEU A 446 -19.04 10.03 1.17
CA LEU A 446 -18.87 8.68 0.65
C LEU A 446 -17.42 8.47 0.15
N ALA A 447 -16.86 7.28 0.39
CA ALA A 447 -15.57 6.90 -0.18
C ALA A 447 -15.61 6.82 -1.71
N ASN A 448 -14.43 6.87 -2.35
CA ASN A 448 -14.32 6.77 -3.80
C ASN A 448 -14.95 5.49 -4.39
N GLN A 449 -14.81 4.37 -3.67
CA GLN A 449 -15.40 3.08 -4.02
C GLN A 449 -16.29 2.62 -2.85
N VAL A 450 -17.59 2.62 -3.06
CA VAL A 450 -18.57 2.17 -2.07
C VAL A 450 -19.09 0.80 -2.49
N SER A 451 -18.50 -0.25 -1.92
CA SER A 451 -18.85 -1.65 -2.20
C SER A 451 -19.99 -2.16 -1.31
N PHE A 452 -20.55 -3.33 -1.63
CA PHE A 452 -21.51 -4.05 -0.78
C PHE A 452 -21.04 -4.20 0.69
N LEU A 453 -19.73 -4.36 0.92
CA LEU A 453 -19.15 -4.50 2.27
C LEU A 453 -19.41 -3.27 3.16
N ASN A 454 -19.74 -2.14 2.55
CA ASN A 454 -19.94 -0.87 3.24
C ASN A 454 -21.41 -0.64 3.64
N LYS A 455 -22.36 -1.44 3.14
CA LYS A 455 -23.81 -1.33 3.42
C LYS A 455 -24.13 -1.24 4.91
N ALA A 456 -23.55 -2.15 5.71
CA ALA A 456 -23.78 -2.19 7.16
C ALA A 456 -23.24 -0.95 7.89
N ALA A 457 -22.12 -0.38 7.43
CA ALA A 457 -21.56 0.83 8.02
C ALA A 457 -22.40 2.06 7.67
N ILE A 458 -22.84 2.19 6.41
CA ILE A 458 -23.72 3.28 5.96
C ILE A 458 -25.05 3.24 6.71
N SER A 459 -25.70 2.07 6.76
CA SER A 459 -26.97 1.89 7.48
C SER A 459 -26.85 2.31 8.96
N ARG A 460 -25.77 1.94 9.65
CA ARG A 460 -25.56 2.37 11.04
C ARG A 460 -25.46 3.88 11.18
N VAL A 461 -24.79 4.58 10.27
CA VAL A 461 -24.66 6.05 10.33
C VAL A 461 -26.00 6.70 10.02
N LEU A 462 -26.73 6.22 9.01
CA LEU A 462 -28.08 6.71 8.68
C LEU A 462 -29.02 6.59 9.89
N ASP A 463 -28.90 5.54 10.69
CA ASP A 463 -29.68 5.35 11.92
C ASP A 463 -29.30 6.27 13.08
N THR A 464 -28.13 6.92 13.04
CA THR A 464 -27.74 7.90 14.07
C THR A 464 -28.42 9.27 13.92
N VAL A 465 -29.02 9.55 12.76
CA VAL A 465 -29.69 10.83 12.49
C VAL A 465 -30.99 10.91 13.32
N LYS A 466 -31.13 11.98 14.13
CA LYS A 466 -32.32 12.21 14.96
C LYS A 466 -33.54 12.50 14.08
N ARG A 467 -34.74 12.14 14.56
CA ARG A 467 -36.02 12.53 13.92
C ARG A 467 -36.13 14.05 13.82
N GLY A 468 -36.58 14.56 12.68
CA GLY A 468 -36.61 16.02 12.42
C GLY A 468 -35.27 16.64 12.05
N GLY A 469 -34.18 15.86 11.92
CA GLY A 469 -32.85 16.37 11.60
C GLY A 469 -32.60 16.48 10.09
N HIS A 470 -31.41 16.98 9.74
CA HIS A 470 -30.97 17.12 8.35
C HIS A 470 -29.73 16.24 8.09
N ILE A 471 -29.67 15.63 6.91
CA ILE A 471 -28.53 14.83 6.46
C ILE A 471 -28.11 15.23 5.05
N LEU A 472 -26.80 15.30 4.81
CA LEU A 472 -26.19 15.49 3.50
C LEU A 472 -25.37 14.25 3.14
N LEU A 473 -25.73 13.57 2.04
CA LEU A 473 -24.96 12.50 1.44
C LEU A 473 -24.13 13.06 0.28
N ASP A 474 -22.81 13.09 0.44
CA ASP A 474 -21.87 13.64 -0.55
C ASP A 474 -21.14 12.52 -1.30
N ALA A 475 -21.42 12.44 -2.61
CA ALA A 475 -20.85 11.51 -3.56
C ALA A 475 -19.90 12.18 -4.59
N ARG A 476 -19.49 13.44 -4.41
CA ARG A 476 -18.65 14.19 -5.37
C ARG A 476 -17.33 13.49 -5.70
N SER A 477 -16.75 12.82 -4.70
CA SER A 477 -15.49 12.06 -4.85
C SER A 477 -15.70 10.58 -5.17
N THR A 478 -16.95 10.16 -5.38
CA THR A 478 -17.35 8.77 -5.54
C THR A 478 -17.38 8.35 -6.99
N ASP A 479 -16.63 7.31 -7.32
CA ASP A 479 -16.57 6.73 -8.65
C ASP A 479 -17.60 5.62 -8.83
N TYR A 480 -17.67 4.69 -7.87
CA TYR A 480 -18.58 3.55 -7.89
C TYR A 480 -19.37 3.42 -6.59
N ILE A 481 -20.66 3.12 -6.73
CA ILE A 481 -21.55 2.72 -5.64
C ILE A 481 -22.19 1.40 -6.05
N ASP A 482 -22.11 0.42 -5.16
CA ASP A 482 -22.73 -0.87 -5.34
C ASP A 482 -24.27 -0.77 -5.35
N PRO A 483 -24.98 -1.53 -6.21
CA PRO A 483 -26.45 -1.47 -6.30
C PRO A 483 -27.15 -1.63 -4.95
N ASP A 484 -26.67 -2.53 -4.09
CA ASP A 484 -27.25 -2.78 -2.77
C ASP A 484 -27.12 -1.60 -1.80
N VAL A 485 -26.06 -0.79 -1.97
CA VAL A 485 -25.87 0.45 -1.21
C VAL A 485 -26.67 1.58 -1.81
N LEU A 486 -26.77 1.63 -3.14
CA LEU A 486 -27.59 2.61 -3.84
C LEU A 486 -29.08 2.44 -3.46
N ASP A 487 -29.57 1.21 -3.40
CA ASP A 487 -30.93 0.89 -2.95
C ASP A 487 -31.15 1.28 -1.49
N LEU A 488 -30.16 1.09 -0.62
CA LEU A 488 -30.22 1.57 0.77
C LEU A 488 -30.32 3.09 0.85
N ILE A 489 -29.55 3.81 0.04
CA ILE A 489 -29.59 5.29 -0.01
C ILE A 489 -30.95 5.75 -0.54
N ARG A 490 -31.46 5.12 -1.60
CA ARG A 490 -32.75 5.46 -2.19
C ARG A 490 -33.92 5.18 -1.24
N ASP A 491 -33.92 4.02 -0.59
CA ASP A 491 -34.93 3.69 0.43
C ASP A 491 -34.89 4.69 1.60
N PHE A 492 -33.69 5.09 2.03
CA PHE A 492 -33.57 6.10 3.06
C PHE A 492 -34.08 7.47 2.60
N ASP A 493 -33.81 7.84 1.36
CA ASP A 493 -34.22 9.11 0.77
C ASP A 493 -35.73 9.22 0.54
N GLU A 494 -36.34 8.17 0.00
CA GLU A 494 -37.73 8.17 -0.45
C GLU A 494 -38.72 7.71 0.63
N GLN A 495 -38.28 6.86 1.58
CA GLN A 495 -39.18 6.22 2.55
C GLN A 495 -38.79 6.51 4.00
N THR A 496 -37.60 6.07 4.42
CA THR A 496 -37.22 6.08 5.84
C THR A 496 -37.01 7.51 6.37
N GLY A 497 -36.32 8.36 5.61
CA GLY A 497 -36.08 9.77 5.95
C GLY A 497 -37.39 10.54 6.13
N PRO A 498 -38.27 10.59 5.12
CA PRO A 498 -39.59 11.22 5.23
C PRO A 498 -40.44 10.69 6.39
N ALA A 499 -40.46 9.37 6.60
CA ALA A 499 -41.19 8.76 7.73
C ALA A 499 -40.65 9.18 9.11
N ARG A 500 -39.35 9.52 9.20
CA ARG A 500 -38.70 10.05 10.42
C ARG A 500 -38.74 11.57 10.50
N GLY A 501 -39.31 12.25 9.49
CA GLY A 501 -39.24 13.71 9.34
C GLY A 501 -37.81 14.23 9.12
N VAL A 502 -36.91 13.39 8.61
CA VAL A 502 -35.52 13.77 8.30
C VAL A 502 -35.47 14.34 6.90
N GLU A 503 -34.86 15.51 6.76
CA GLU A 503 -34.61 16.14 5.46
C GLU A 503 -33.30 15.61 4.86
N VAL A 504 -33.41 14.97 3.69
CA VAL A 504 -32.30 14.31 3.03
C VAL A 504 -31.81 15.17 1.87
N SER A 505 -30.52 15.50 1.90
CA SER A 505 -29.82 16.21 0.84
C SER A 505 -28.83 15.27 0.15
N LEU A 506 -28.77 15.33 -1.17
CA LEU A 506 -27.91 14.51 -2.02
C LEU A 506 -27.01 15.45 -2.83
N LEU A 507 -25.72 15.11 -2.94
CA LEU A 507 -24.74 15.92 -3.66
C LEU A 507 -23.76 15.05 -4.44
N GLY A 508 -23.52 15.38 -5.71
CA GLY A 508 -22.49 14.76 -6.54
C GLY A 508 -22.81 13.34 -7.01
N PHE A 509 -24.07 12.91 -6.99
CA PHE A 509 -24.41 11.58 -7.50
C PHE A 509 -24.31 11.55 -9.03
N ARG A 510 -23.64 10.52 -9.57
CA ARG A 510 -23.54 10.36 -11.03
C ARG A 510 -24.90 10.11 -11.64
N ARG A 511 -25.17 10.70 -12.81
CA ARG A 511 -26.44 10.56 -13.56
C ARG A 511 -26.93 9.11 -13.72
N ARG A 512 -26.02 8.15 -13.87
CA ARG A 512 -26.36 6.72 -13.99
C ARG A 512 -27.07 6.13 -12.77
N TYR A 513 -26.97 6.76 -11.60
CA TYR A 513 -27.59 6.31 -10.36
C TYR A 513 -29.03 6.80 -10.18
N LEU A 514 -29.52 7.68 -11.07
CA LEU A 514 -30.88 8.24 -11.03
C LEU A 514 -31.24 8.85 -9.67
N LEU A 515 -30.26 9.44 -9.00
CA LEU A 515 -30.41 10.26 -7.81
C LEU A 515 -30.00 11.66 -8.21
N GLU A 516 -30.92 12.61 -8.13
CA GLU A 516 -30.65 14.01 -8.43
C GLU A 516 -30.16 14.73 -7.18
N ASP A 517 -29.23 15.66 -7.39
CA ASP A 517 -28.72 16.48 -6.30
C ASP A 517 -29.86 17.37 -5.77
N LYS A 518 -30.05 17.34 -4.44
CA LYS A 518 -31.10 18.09 -3.76
C LYS A 518 -30.57 18.61 -2.43
N PHE A 519 -30.93 19.85 -2.09
CA PHE A 519 -30.58 20.47 -0.82
C PHE A 519 -31.86 20.90 -0.13
N GLN A 520 -32.15 20.30 1.01
CA GLN A 520 -33.36 20.58 1.77
C GLN A 520 -33.13 21.56 2.93
N TYR A 521 -31.87 21.92 3.25
CA TYR A 521 -31.55 22.92 4.27
C TYR A 521 -31.19 24.30 3.68
N VAL A 522 -31.38 25.34 4.50
CA VAL A 522 -31.03 26.73 4.16
C VAL A 522 -29.50 26.91 4.18
N ASP A 523 -28.90 27.14 3.01
CA ASP A 523 -27.46 27.29 2.79
C ASP A 523 -27.01 28.74 2.49
N HIS A 524 -27.96 29.68 2.42
CA HIS A 524 -27.77 31.11 2.21
C HIS A 524 -28.80 31.93 3.01
N SER A 525 -28.55 33.22 3.22
CA SER A 525 -29.48 34.09 3.94
C SER A 525 -30.78 34.35 3.15
N THR A 526 -31.91 33.94 3.70
CA THR A 526 -33.25 34.21 3.14
C THR A 526 -33.98 35.29 3.94
N ARG A 527 -35.06 35.85 3.37
CA ARG A 527 -35.91 36.84 4.06
C ARG A 527 -36.49 36.31 5.38
N ASP A 528 -36.97 35.07 5.38
CA ASP A 528 -37.59 34.45 6.55
C ASP A 528 -36.56 34.22 7.66
N LEU A 529 -35.36 33.74 7.29
CA LEU A 529 -34.25 33.60 8.23
C LEU A 529 -33.84 34.97 8.79
N GLN A 530 -33.63 35.95 7.93
CA GLN A 530 -33.25 37.31 8.32
C GLN A 530 -34.30 37.90 9.27
N ALA A 531 -35.59 37.65 9.06
CA ALA A 531 -36.66 38.09 9.96
C ALA A 531 -36.63 37.36 11.32
N ALA A 532 -36.35 36.06 11.34
CA ALA A 532 -36.40 35.21 12.53
C ALA A 532 -35.21 35.36 13.50
N VAL A 533 -34.01 35.69 13.01
CA VAL A 533 -32.80 35.75 13.85
C VAL A 533 -32.63 37.06 14.62
N THR A 534 -32.07 37.05 15.83
CA THR A 534 -31.74 38.30 16.56
C THR A 534 -30.35 38.84 16.19
N PRO A 535 -30.04 40.12 16.44
CA PRO A 535 -28.69 40.66 16.26
C PRO A 535 -27.58 39.86 16.97
N GLU A 536 -27.83 39.37 18.19
CA GLU A 536 -26.90 38.55 18.97
C GLU A 536 -26.67 37.18 18.32
N GLN A 537 -27.73 36.58 17.77
CA GLN A 537 -27.63 35.32 17.03
C GLN A 537 -26.80 35.52 15.75
N VAL A 538 -26.97 36.63 15.03
CA VAL A 538 -26.13 36.94 13.85
C VAL A 538 -24.66 37.09 14.25
N LEU A 539 -24.35 37.78 15.35
CA LEU A 539 -22.98 37.86 15.85
C LEU A 539 -22.41 36.48 16.20
N GLN A 540 -23.22 35.60 16.79
CA GLN A 540 -22.79 34.24 17.09
C GLN A 540 -22.55 33.42 15.82
N ILE A 541 -23.38 33.56 14.79
CA ILE A 541 -23.20 32.90 13.47
C ILE A 541 -21.84 33.27 12.87
N LEU A 542 -21.47 34.56 12.88
CA LEU A 542 -20.15 35.00 12.39
C LEU A 542 -19.02 34.42 13.24
N LYS A 543 -19.14 34.39 14.58
CA LYS A 543 -18.14 33.77 15.47
C LYS A 543 -17.96 32.27 15.19
N ASP A 544 -19.05 31.54 15.01
CA ASP A 544 -19.00 30.11 14.71
C ASP A 544 -18.37 29.87 13.33
N GLY A 545 -18.67 30.72 12.35
CA GLY A 545 -18.02 30.70 11.04
C GLY A 545 -16.53 31.00 11.09
N HIS A 546 -16.13 31.93 11.96
CA HIS A 546 -14.72 32.19 12.22
C HIS A 546 -13.98 30.99 12.80
N GLU A 547 -14.57 30.30 13.77
CA GLU A 547 -13.98 29.09 14.33
C GLU A 547 -13.86 27.97 13.29
N ARG A 548 -14.84 27.81 12.39
CA ARG A 548 -14.73 26.88 11.26
C ARG A 548 -13.59 27.24 10.31
N PHE A 549 -13.45 28.52 9.97
CA PHE A 549 -12.33 29.00 9.16
C PHE A 549 -10.97 28.70 9.83
N ARG A 550 -10.83 29.03 11.12
CA ARG A 550 -9.59 28.87 11.90
C ARG A 550 -9.19 27.40 12.08
N THR A 551 -10.16 26.50 12.23
CA THR A 551 -9.92 25.06 12.42
C THR A 551 -9.85 24.26 11.10
N GLY A 552 -10.14 24.89 9.96
CA GLY A 552 -10.19 24.25 8.66
C GLY A 552 -11.44 23.38 8.42
N GLN A 553 -12.44 23.45 9.30
CA GLN A 553 -13.71 22.72 9.23
C GLN A 553 -14.82 23.59 8.56
N ARG A 554 -14.49 24.17 7.41
CA ARG A 554 -15.41 25.04 6.66
C ARG A 554 -16.63 24.29 6.15
N LEU A 555 -17.75 24.99 6.03
CA LEU A 555 -18.96 24.44 5.41
C LEU A 555 -18.73 24.12 3.94
N THR A 556 -19.32 23.02 3.49
CA THR A 556 -19.41 22.74 2.06
C THR A 556 -20.47 23.65 1.44
N ARG A 557 -20.09 24.50 0.48
CA ARG A 557 -21.00 25.43 -0.21
C ARG A 557 -21.01 25.18 -1.71
N ASP A 558 -22.20 25.23 -2.31
CA ASP A 558 -22.40 25.29 -3.76
C ASP A 558 -22.66 26.76 -4.16
N PHE A 559 -21.61 27.45 -4.58
CA PHE A 559 -21.73 28.85 -4.97
C PHE A 559 -22.53 29.04 -6.27
N GLY A 560 -22.57 28.04 -7.16
CA GLY A 560 -23.38 28.13 -8.39
C GLY A 560 -24.86 28.22 -8.07
N ARG A 561 -25.32 27.32 -7.19
CA ARG A 561 -26.68 27.32 -6.66
C ARG A 561 -27.01 28.61 -5.89
N GLN A 562 -26.11 29.07 -5.03
CA GLN A 562 -26.35 30.30 -4.25
C GLN A 562 -26.48 31.54 -5.15
N VAL A 563 -25.75 31.60 -6.27
CA VAL A 563 -25.90 32.65 -7.28
C VAL A 563 -27.30 32.61 -7.91
N GLU A 564 -27.80 31.43 -8.27
CA GLU A 564 -29.17 31.28 -8.77
C GLU A 564 -30.22 31.67 -7.72
N ALA A 565 -30.04 31.24 -6.47
CA ALA A 565 -30.98 31.50 -5.39
C ALA A 565 -31.04 32.98 -4.97
N THR A 566 -29.94 33.73 -5.13
CA THR A 566 -29.86 35.16 -4.79
C THR A 566 -30.07 36.08 -5.99
N ALA A 567 -30.41 35.54 -7.17
CA ALA A 567 -30.56 36.30 -8.40
C ALA A 567 -31.73 37.31 -8.36
N GLU A 568 -32.83 36.97 -7.68
CA GLU A 568 -34.03 37.81 -7.59
C GLU A 568 -34.01 38.77 -6.38
N GLY A 569 -33.11 38.55 -5.41
CA GLY A 569 -33.01 39.36 -4.20
C GLY A 569 -31.98 38.84 -3.21
N GLN A 570 -31.53 39.72 -2.31
CA GLN A 570 -30.52 39.43 -1.28
C GLN A 570 -30.99 39.89 0.10
N HIS A 571 -30.66 39.12 1.14
CA HIS A 571 -31.13 39.33 2.52
C HIS A 571 -29.98 39.24 3.54
N PRO A 572 -28.96 40.11 3.43
CA PRO A 572 -27.74 39.98 4.21
C PRO A 572 -28.00 40.08 5.71
N LEU A 573 -27.32 39.25 6.48
CA LEU A 573 -27.43 39.22 7.94
C LEU A 573 -26.61 40.34 8.59
N ALA A 574 -25.47 40.71 7.98
CA ALA A 574 -24.56 41.71 8.53
C ALA A 574 -23.97 42.63 7.45
N VAL A 575 -23.51 43.81 7.87
CA VAL A 575 -22.64 44.70 7.11
C VAL A 575 -21.26 44.72 7.78
N VAL A 576 -20.21 44.40 7.05
CA VAL A 576 -18.85 44.37 7.58
C VAL A 576 -17.98 45.42 6.89
N LEU A 577 -17.59 46.46 7.64
CA LEU A 577 -16.57 47.42 7.21
C LEU A 577 -15.19 46.85 7.57
N SER A 578 -14.39 46.52 6.57
CA SER A 578 -13.06 45.94 6.76
C SER A 578 -11.98 46.66 5.94
N CYS A 579 -10.72 46.37 6.24
CA CYS A 579 -9.59 46.86 5.45
C CYS A 579 -9.58 46.22 4.05
N ILE A 580 -9.02 46.92 3.04
CA ILE A 580 -8.80 46.38 1.69
C ILE A 580 -7.74 45.26 1.64
N ASP A 581 -6.99 45.04 2.72
CA ASP A 581 -5.91 44.05 2.79
C ASP A 581 -6.34 42.67 2.29
N SER A 582 -5.67 42.16 1.26
CA SER A 582 -6.01 40.88 0.62
C SER A 582 -5.95 39.66 1.55
N ARG A 583 -5.31 39.78 2.72
CA ARG A 583 -5.21 38.72 3.74
C ARG A 583 -6.38 38.74 4.73
N ALA A 584 -7.25 39.76 4.68
CA ALA A 584 -8.41 39.90 5.55
C ALA A 584 -9.76 39.89 4.79
N PRO A 585 -10.07 38.87 3.95
CA PRO A 585 -11.39 38.75 3.30
C PRO A 585 -12.45 38.24 4.28
N VAL A 586 -13.47 39.06 4.55
CA VAL A 586 -14.45 38.82 5.62
C VAL A 586 -15.39 37.65 5.32
N GLU A 587 -15.73 37.44 4.06
CA GLU A 587 -16.59 36.34 3.60
C GLU A 587 -15.93 34.99 3.89
N MET A 588 -14.61 34.88 3.66
CA MET A 588 -13.86 33.66 3.97
C MET A 588 -13.60 33.51 5.46
N ILE A 589 -13.19 34.60 6.13
CA ILE A 589 -12.82 34.57 7.55
C ILE A 589 -14.01 34.22 8.44
N PHE A 590 -15.23 34.59 8.04
CA PHE A 590 -16.47 34.19 8.72
C PHE A 590 -17.17 32.99 8.07
N ASP A 591 -16.54 32.31 7.11
CA ASP A 591 -17.10 31.14 6.42
C ASP A 591 -18.53 31.34 5.88
N LEU A 592 -18.74 32.46 5.18
CA LEU A 592 -20.02 32.96 4.65
C LEU A 592 -20.16 32.70 3.14
N GLY A 593 -21.39 32.66 2.65
CA GLY A 593 -21.77 32.41 1.26
C GLY A 593 -22.16 33.66 0.47
N VAL A 594 -22.64 33.46 -0.76
CA VAL A 594 -23.13 34.54 -1.61
C VAL A 594 -24.43 35.10 -1.04
N GLY A 595 -24.49 36.43 -0.87
CA GLY A 595 -25.68 37.13 -0.34
C GLY A 595 -25.77 37.21 1.19
N ASP A 596 -24.93 36.47 1.93
CA ASP A 596 -25.01 36.38 3.40
C ASP A 596 -24.66 37.68 4.12
N ILE A 597 -23.79 38.52 3.55
CA ILE A 597 -23.38 39.82 4.12
C ILE A 597 -23.15 40.88 3.04
N PHE A 598 -23.17 42.15 3.47
CA PHE A 598 -22.56 43.24 2.73
C PHE A 598 -21.15 43.53 3.21
N SER A 599 -20.21 43.53 2.28
CA SER A 599 -18.78 43.72 2.55
C SER A 599 -18.34 45.09 2.04
N VAL A 600 -17.97 45.97 2.95
CA VAL A 600 -17.43 47.30 2.63
C VAL A 600 -15.94 47.27 2.91
N ARG A 601 -15.11 47.36 1.86
CA ARG A 601 -13.65 47.25 1.99
C ARG A 601 -12.97 48.58 1.68
N VAL A 602 -12.35 49.20 2.69
CA VAL A 602 -11.65 50.48 2.57
C VAL A 602 -10.32 50.40 3.31
N ALA A 603 -9.24 50.89 2.72
CA ALA A 603 -7.93 50.89 3.38
C ALA A 603 -8.00 51.54 4.78
N GLY A 604 -7.46 50.87 5.79
CA GLY A 604 -7.53 51.33 7.18
C GLY A 604 -8.95 51.35 7.77
N ASN A 605 -9.93 50.71 7.12
CA ASN A 605 -11.33 50.63 7.54
C ASN A 605 -11.91 51.99 7.96
N VAL A 606 -11.53 53.05 7.24
CA VAL A 606 -11.95 54.43 7.51
C VAL A 606 -13.41 54.66 7.13
N SER A 607 -14.06 55.58 7.84
CA SER A 607 -15.45 55.96 7.60
C SER A 607 -15.53 57.25 6.79
N SER A 608 -16.39 57.26 5.78
CA SER A 608 -16.73 58.46 5.02
C SER A 608 -18.25 58.52 4.81
N ARG A 609 -18.78 59.66 4.36
CA ARG A 609 -20.22 59.79 4.06
C ARG A 609 -20.75 58.70 3.11
N LYS A 610 -19.93 58.27 2.14
CA LYS A 610 -20.31 57.17 1.22
C LYS A 610 -20.36 55.82 1.93
N VAL A 611 -19.40 55.57 2.83
CA VAL A 611 -19.36 54.34 3.64
C VAL A 611 -20.55 54.30 4.60
N LEU A 612 -20.83 55.41 5.31
CA LEU A 612 -21.99 55.53 6.19
C LEU A 612 -23.30 55.32 5.43
N GLY A 613 -23.48 55.95 4.28
CA GLY A 613 -24.67 55.76 3.44
C GLY A 613 -24.87 54.30 3.00
N SER A 614 -23.79 53.59 2.67
CA SER A 614 -23.86 52.15 2.35
C SER A 614 -24.27 51.29 3.56
N ILE A 615 -23.77 51.61 4.75
CA ILE A 615 -24.12 50.89 5.99
C ILE A 615 -25.56 51.20 6.40
N GLU A 616 -26.00 52.46 6.31
CA GLU A 616 -27.38 52.88 6.52
C GLU A 616 -28.33 52.14 5.58
N TYR A 617 -28.00 52.05 4.29
CA TYR A 617 -28.77 51.25 3.35
C TYR A 617 -28.83 49.77 3.77
N GLY A 618 -27.69 49.18 4.12
CA GLY A 618 -27.61 47.78 4.55
C GLY A 618 -28.50 47.47 5.76
N CYS A 619 -28.53 48.34 6.76
CA CYS A 619 -29.30 48.13 7.98
C CYS A 619 -30.76 48.61 7.87
N ALA A 620 -30.99 49.83 7.41
CA ALA A 620 -32.32 50.45 7.41
C ALA A 620 -33.19 50.01 6.23
N VAL A 621 -32.59 49.71 5.07
CA VAL A 621 -33.32 49.33 3.85
C VAL A 621 -33.27 47.82 3.61
N ALA A 622 -32.07 47.23 3.62
CA ALA A 622 -31.90 45.79 3.34
C ALA A 622 -32.09 44.89 4.57
N GLY A 623 -32.18 45.46 5.78
CA GLY A 623 -32.56 44.75 7.00
C GLY A 623 -31.43 44.00 7.73
N ALA A 624 -30.16 44.25 7.42
CA ALA A 624 -29.03 43.64 8.11
C ALA A 624 -29.05 43.98 9.61
N LYS A 625 -28.83 42.97 10.45
CA LYS A 625 -29.00 43.02 11.92
C LYS A 625 -27.70 43.25 12.68
N LEU A 626 -26.55 43.23 12.00
CA LEU A 626 -25.24 43.39 12.61
C LEU A 626 -24.36 44.30 11.75
N VAL A 627 -23.62 45.20 12.39
CA VAL A 627 -22.52 45.97 11.79
C VAL A 627 -21.22 45.59 12.48
N VAL A 628 -20.22 45.15 11.72
CA VAL A 628 -18.88 44.84 12.24
C VAL A 628 -17.87 45.78 11.60
N VAL A 629 -17.15 46.55 12.42
CA VAL A 629 -15.97 47.30 11.98
C VAL A 629 -14.75 46.46 12.32
N MET A 630 -14.14 45.86 11.29
CA MET A 630 -13.03 44.91 11.47
C MET A 630 -11.70 45.51 10.99
N GLY A 631 -10.84 45.83 11.96
CA GLY A 631 -9.43 46.13 11.71
C GLY A 631 -8.59 44.86 11.68
N HIS A 632 -7.29 45.00 11.42
CA HIS A 632 -6.36 43.87 11.50
C HIS A 632 -4.96 44.29 11.91
N THR A 633 -4.21 43.34 12.47
CA THR A 633 -2.79 43.54 12.80
C THR A 633 -1.95 43.73 11.53
N ARG A 634 -0.83 44.43 11.65
CA ARG A 634 0.12 44.73 10.58
C ARG A 634 -0.54 45.40 9.37
N CYS A 635 -1.48 46.31 9.63
CA CYS A 635 -2.18 47.07 8.60
C CYS A 635 -1.26 48.08 7.92
N GLY A 636 -1.07 47.92 6.61
CA GLY A 636 -0.20 48.80 5.82
C GLY A 636 -0.68 50.26 5.79
N ALA A 637 -1.99 50.48 5.72
CA ALA A 637 -2.57 51.83 5.74
C ALA A 637 -2.32 52.52 7.09
N VAL A 638 -2.46 51.79 8.20
CA VAL A 638 -2.19 52.31 9.55
C VAL A 638 -0.70 52.55 9.76
N ALA A 639 0.16 51.62 9.32
CA ALA A 639 1.61 51.79 9.38
C ALA A 639 2.06 53.05 8.61
N ALA A 640 1.54 53.26 7.40
CA ALA A 640 1.81 54.45 6.61
C ALA A 640 1.33 55.72 7.32
N ALA A 641 0.12 55.72 7.87
CA ALA A 641 -0.41 56.87 8.61
C ALA A 641 0.46 57.24 9.82
N VAL A 642 0.93 56.24 10.56
CA VAL A 642 1.85 56.41 11.68
C VAL A 642 3.21 56.97 11.22
N ASP A 643 3.81 56.39 10.17
CA ASP A 643 5.10 56.83 9.65
C ASP A 643 5.06 58.26 9.08
N LEU A 644 3.98 58.64 8.40
CA LEU A 644 3.79 59.97 7.83
C LEU A 644 3.58 61.02 8.93
N LYS A 645 2.73 60.73 9.93
CA LYS A 645 2.50 61.64 11.07
C LYS A 645 3.79 61.93 11.81
N CYS A 646 4.64 60.92 11.98
CA CYS A 646 5.87 61.07 12.76
C CYS A 646 7.08 61.54 11.95
N SER A 647 7.06 61.43 10.62
CA SER A 647 8.08 62.02 9.75
C SER A 647 7.76 63.46 9.29
N GLY A 648 6.54 63.94 9.56
CA GLY A 648 6.10 65.28 9.15
C GLY A 648 5.92 65.44 7.64
N LYS A 649 5.85 64.33 6.90
CA LYS A 649 5.64 64.32 5.44
C LYS A 649 4.18 64.05 5.11
N SER A 650 3.69 64.65 4.04
CA SER A 650 2.40 64.28 3.46
C SER A 650 2.48 62.92 2.75
N ALA A 651 1.35 62.23 2.61
CA ALA A 651 1.26 61.00 1.82
C ALA A 651 1.65 61.24 0.35
N ALA A 652 1.30 62.41 -0.20
CA ALA A 652 1.69 62.79 -1.56
C ALA A 652 3.21 62.89 -1.74
N GLU A 653 3.93 63.49 -0.79
CA GLU A 653 5.40 63.59 -0.83
C GLU A 653 6.10 62.24 -0.67
N ALA A 654 5.54 61.34 0.15
CA ALA A 654 6.16 60.05 0.43
C ALA A 654 5.86 58.97 -0.64
N THR A 655 4.70 59.03 -1.29
CA THR A 655 4.22 57.96 -2.17
C THR A 655 3.93 58.40 -3.61
N GLY A 656 3.80 59.71 -3.86
CA GLY A 656 3.32 60.26 -5.13
C GLY A 656 1.80 60.14 -5.35
N CYS A 657 1.06 59.57 -4.38
CA CYS A 657 -0.37 59.33 -4.50
C CYS A 657 -1.21 60.50 -3.94
N GLN A 658 -2.00 61.14 -4.79
CA GLN A 658 -2.77 62.34 -4.43
C GLN A 658 -3.99 62.07 -3.52
N HIS A 659 -4.56 60.87 -3.55
CA HIS A 659 -5.81 60.56 -2.82
C HIS A 659 -5.60 59.72 -1.55
N VAL A 660 -4.37 59.24 -1.31
CA VAL A 660 -4.05 58.46 -0.11
C VAL A 660 -4.09 59.34 1.15
N GLU A 661 -3.86 60.64 1.00
CA GLU A 661 -3.94 61.62 2.10
C GLU A 661 -5.27 61.53 2.86
N TYR A 662 -6.40 61.42 2.16
CA TYR A 662 -7.71 61.31 2.81
C TYR A 662 -7.85 60.10 3.74
N ILE A 663 -7.19 58.99 3.40
CA ILE A 663 -7.18 57.77 4.23
C ILE A 663 -6.22 57.97 5.41
N VAL A 664 -5.06 58.56 5.14
CA VAL A 664 -4.03 58.82 6.14
C VAL A 664 -4.55 59.78 7.21
N ASP A 665 -5.13 60.91 6.81
CA ASP A 665 -5.69 61.92 7.71
C ASP A 665 -6.72 61.31 8.67
N ASP A 666 -7.64 60.50 8.14
CA ASP A 666 -8.64 59.81 8.95
C ASP A 666 -8.00 58.87 9.97
N VAL A 667 -7.04 58.04 9.55
CA VAL A 667 -6.35 57.11 10.48
C VAL A 667 -5.50 57.87 11.50
N GLN A 668 -4.90 59.00 11.13
CA GLN A 668 -4.07 59.82 12.02
C GLN A 668 -4.84 60.39 13.21
N LEU A 669 -6.17 60.53 13.11
CA LEU A 669 -7.04 60.89 14.23
C LEU A 669 -7.04 59.86 15.36
N ALA A 670 -6.67 58.61 15.07
CA ALA A 670 -6.53 57.54 16.08
C ALA A 670 -5.15 57.48 16.76
N ILE A 671 -4.21 58.34 16.35
CA ILE A 671 -2.85 58.39 16.91
C ILE A 671 -2.77 59.43 18.04
N GLU A 672 -2.49 58.98 19.27
CA GLU A 672 -2.33 59.84 20.45
C GLU A 672 -1.14 60.81 20.34
N SER A 673 -1.31 61.99 20.91
CA SER A 673 -0.25 62.99 21.09
C SER A 673 0.92 62.39 21.87
N GLY A 674 2.15 62.48 21.33
CA GLY A 674 3.36 61.87 21.92
C GLY A 674 3.65 60.42 21.49
N SER A 675 2.84 59.83 20.61
CA SER A 675 3.13 58.49 20.06
C SER A 675 4.38 58.48 19.16
N CYS A 676 4.72 59.61 18.54
CA CYS A 676 5.85 59.75 17.63
C CYS A 676 7.22 59.73 18.32
N ASP A 677 7.29 60.10 19.60
CA ASP A 677 8.52 60.05 20.40
C ASP A 677 9.05 58.61 20.56
N ARG A 678 8.18 57.61 20.35
CA ARG A 678 8.48 56.18 20.48
C ARG A 678 8.87 55.49 19.16
N ILE A 679 8.96 56.21 18.05
CA ILE A 679 9.17 55.58 16.72
C ILE A 679 10.61 55.70 16.23
N HIS A 680 11.36 56.69 16.71
CA HIS A 680 12.77 56.85 16.35
C HIS A 680 13.65 55.91 17.20
N ASN A 681 14.28 54.93 16.55
CA ASN A 681 15.21 53.93 17.10
C ASN A 681 14.63 52.77 17.92
N VAL A 682 13.33 52.45 17.81
CA VAL A 682 12.77 51.24 18.41
C VAL A 682 12.93 49.99 17.52
N PRO A 683 13.06 48.78 18.10
CA PRO A 683 13.02 47.53 17.36
C PRO A 683 11.75 47.41 16.50
N LEU A 684 11.85 46.73 15.35
CA LEU A 684 10.74 46.55 14.41
C LEU A 684 9.47 45.98 15.06
N GLU A 685 9.63 45.14 16.08
CA GLU A 685 8.50 44.50 16.77
C GLU A 685 7.73 45.50 17.66
N GLU A 686 8.42 46.43 18.31
CA GLU A 686 7.77 47.49 19.10
C GLU A 686 7.04 48.49 18.18
N LYS A 687 7.61 48.80 17.02
CA LYS A 687 6.92 49.58 15.97
C LYS A 687 5.63 48.87 15.49
N ARG A 688 5.65 47.55 15.33
CA ARG A 688 4.47 46.76 14.95
C ARG A 688 3.39 46.80 16.03
N GLN A 689 3.77 46.64 17.30
CA GLN A 689 2.82 46.75 18.41
C GLN A 689 2.15 48.11 18.49
N LEU A 690 2.89 49.19 18.22
CA LEU A 690 2.32 50.53 18.13
C LEU A 690 1.31 50.63 16.99
N VAL A 691 1.65 50.15 15.79
CA VAL A 691 0.74 50.13 14.63
C VAL A 691 -0.53 49.33 14.94
N ASP A 692 -0.41 48.17 15.57
CA ASP A 692 -1.55 47.33 15.94
C ASP A 692 -2.44 48.01 17.00
N THR A 693 -1.83 48.75 17.92
CA THR A 693 -2.53 49.57 18.92
C THR A 693 -3.31 50.71 18.24
N VAL A 694 -2.70 51.41 17.28
CA VAL A 694 -3.37 52.46 16.50
C VAL A 694 -4.49 51.86 15.66
N ALA A 695 -4.30 50.68 15.07
CA ALA A 695 -5.33 49.99 14.29
C ALA A 695 -6.56 49.68 15.16
N ARG A 696 -6.35 49.16 16.39
CA ARG A 696 -7.43 48.94 17.37
C ARG A 696 -8.17 50.24 17.69
N ARG A 697 -7.44 51.29 18.07
CA ARG A 697 -8.05 52.60 18.39
C ARG A 697 -8.82 53.17 17.21
N ASN A 698 -8.34 52.97 15.98
CA ASN A 698 -9.05 53.41 14.79
C ASN A 698 -10.37 52.66 14.60
N VAL A 699 -10.41 51.35 14.87
CA VAL A 699 -11.68 50.59 14.89
C VAL A 699 -12.67 51.18 15.91
N GLU A 700 -12.21 51.40 17.14
CA GLU A 700 -13.05 51.96 18.22
C GLU A 700 -13.55 53.38 17.88
N ARG A 701 -12.68 54.21 17.31
CA ARG A 701 -13.00 55.55 16.82
C ARG A 701 -14.05 55.49 15.72
N VAL A 702 -13.86 54.65 14.71
CA VAL A 702 -14.78 54.51 13.58
C VAL A 702 -16.16 54.05 14.05
N VAL A 703 -16.22 53.07 14.94
CA VAL A 703 -17.47 52.64 15.60
C VAL A 703 -18.18 53.82 16.27
N LYS A 704 -17.44 54.61 17.07
CA LYS A 704 -17.99 55.77 17.76
C LYS A 704 -18.48 56.84 16.78
N THR A 705 -17.68 57.17 15.77
CA THR A 705 -18.01 58.15 14.72
C THR A 705 -19.26 57.73 13.95
N MET A 706 -19.46 56.44 13.68
CA MET A 706 -20.69 55.96 13.03
C MET A 706 -21.95 56.28 13.84
N LEU A 707 -21.90 56.14 15.16
CA LEU A 707 -23.02 56.45 16.03
C LEU A 707 -23.23 57.95 16.23
N GLU A 708 -22.16 58.75 16.15
CA GLU A 708 -22.24 60.22 16.28
C GLU A 708 -22.73 60.90 14.99
N GLU A 709 -22.27 60.43 13.82
CA GLU A 709 -22.59 61.06 12.53
C GLU A 709 -23.87 60.51 11.88
N SER A 710 -24.28 59.27 12.19
CA SER A 710 -25.51 58.67 11.67
C SER A 710 -26.59 58.57 12.74
N THR A 711 -27.54 59.50 12.68
CA THR A 711 -28.76 59.44 13.52
C THR A 711 -29.60 58.19 13.24
N THR A 712 -29.56 57.67 12.01
CA THR A 712 -30.23 56.43 11.59
C THR A 712 -29.66 55.22 12.32
N LEU A 713 -28.34 55.00 12.25
CA LEU A 713 -27.69 53.86 12.90
C LEU A 713 -27.81 53.95 14.42
N ALA A 714 -27.62 55.15 15.00
CA ALA A 714 -27.78 55.38 16.43
C ALA A 714 -29.21 55.08 16.91
N LYS A 715 -30.24 55.36 16.10
CA LYS A 715 -31.61 54.96 16.41
C LYS A 715 -31.79 53.45 16.35
N LEU A 716 -31.32 52.78 15.29
CA LEU A 716 -31.45 51.34 15.14
C LEU A 716 -30.77 50.53 16.26
N VAL A 717 -29.61 51.01 16.75
CA VAL A 717 -28.92 50.41 17.90
C VAL A 717 -29.74 50.61 19.19
N ARG A 718 -30.24 51.83 19.45
CA ARG A 718 -31.08 52.11 20.63
C ARG A 718 -32.38 51.32 20.64
N ASP A 719 -32.97 51.10 19.47
CA ASP A 719 -34.20 50.30 19.30
C ASP A 719 -33.92 48.78 19.38
N GLY A 720 -32.66 48.35 19.56
CA GLY A 720 -32.26 46.94 19.61
C GLY A 720 -32.42 46.19 18.28
N ARG A 721 -32.58 46.92 17.17
CA ARG A 721 -32.79 46.33 15.83
C ARG A 721 -31.48 45.88 15.18
N ILE A 722 -30.37 46.51 15.54
CA ILE A 722 -29.03 46.12 15.11
C ILE A 722 -28.04 46.17 16.27
N ILE A 723 -26.97 45.38 16.18
CA ILE A 723 -25.77 45.54 16.99
C ILE A 723 -24.66 46.13 16.13
N LEU A 724 -23.84 47.02 16.69
CA LEU A 724 -22.65 47.56 16.04
C LEU A 724 -21.45 47.26 16.94
N VAL A 725 -20.46 46.53 16.41
CA VAL A 725 -19.28 46.05 17.15
C VAL A 725 -17.98 46.30 16.41
N GLY A 726 -16.91 46.55 17.17
CA GLY A 726 -15.54 46.54 16.66
C GLY A 726 -14.92 45.14 16.74
N ALA A 727 -14.02 44.82 15.82
CA ALA A 727 -13.24 43.58 15.83
C ALA A 727 -11.81 43.81 15.33
N MET A 728 -10.87 43.02 15.85
CA MET A 728 -9.47 43.00 15.43
C MET A 728 -9.09 41.59 14.95
N TYR A 729 -8.76 41.46 13.66
CA TYR A 729 -8.24 40.24 13.07
C TYR A 729 -6.71 40.20 13.13
N ASP A 730 -6.13 39.16 13.70
CA ASP A 730 -4.69 38.97 13.68
C ASP A 730 -4.27 38.21 12.42
N VAL A 731 -3.60 38.89 11.48
CA VAL A 731 -3.14 38.28 10.22
C VAL A 731 -2.06 37.21 10.40
N ALA A 732 -1.41 37.14 11.57
CA ALA A 732 -0.39 36.14 11.86
C ALA A 732 -0.98 34.84 12.42
N THR A 733 -1.94 34.94 13.33
CA THR A 733 -2.56 33.78 14.00
C THR A 733 -3.87 33.35 13.35
N GLY A 734 -4.51 34.23 12.59
CA GLY A 734 -5.82 34.02 12.00
C GLY A 734 -6.97 34.11 13.00
N ASN A 735 -6.76 34.70 14.19
CA ASN A 735 -7.79 34.85 15.23
C ASN A 735 -8.49 36.22 15.18
N ILE A 736 -9.77 36.29 15.58
CA ILE A 736 -10.50 37.55 15.78
C ILE A 736 -10.74 37.80 17.27
N GLU A 737 -10.42 39.01 17.69
CA GLU A 737 -10.86 39.57 18.97
C GLU A 737 -12.02 40.55 18.71
N PHE A 738 -13.20 40.27 19.28
CA PHE A 738 -14.32 41.21 19.27
C PHE A 738 -14.20 42.19 20.44
N LEU A 739 -14.24 43.49 20.15
CA LEU A 739 -14.04 44.56 21.13
C LEU A 739 -15.36 44.82 21.89
N THR A 740 -15.40 44.45 23.16
CA THR A 740 -16.58 44.64 24.03
C THR A 740 -16.72 46.09 24.50
N GLY A 741 -17.95 46.65 24.51
CA GLY A 741 -18.26 47.96 25.10
C GLY A 741 -18.23 49.17 24.16
N VAL A 742 -17.91 48.97 22.88
CA VAL A 742 -17.94 50.04 21.87
C VAL A 742 -19.23 49.90 21.06
N GLY A 743 -20.31 50.55 21.52
CA GLY A 743 -21.63 50.54 20.86
C GLY A 743 -22.79 49.93 21.67
N GLU A 744 -22.52 49.27 22.80
CA GLU A 744 -23.57 48.75 23.69
C GLU A 744 -24.13 49.86 24.59
N GLN A 745 -25.14 50.62 24.13
CA GLN A 745 -26.05 51.27 25.06
C GLN A 745 -27.04 50.22 25.56
N LYS A 746 -26.84 49.69 26.77
CA LYS A 746 -27.88 48.92 27.46
C LYS A 746 -29.16 49.77 27.52
N PRO A 747 -30.34 49.23 27.19
CA PRO A 747 -31.59 49.96 27.37
C PRO A 747 -31.76 50.28 28.85
N VAL A 748 -31.80 51.58 29.18
CA VAL A 748 -32.26 52.04 30.49
C VAL A 748 -33.77 51.80 30.51
N LEU A 749 -34.20 50.73 31.17
CA LEU A 749 -35.58 50.57 31.59
C LEU A 749 -35.89 51.67 32.61
N THR A 750 -36.52 52.76 32.18
CA THR A 750 -37.21 53.68 33.10
C THR A 750 -38.46 52.98 33.64
N PRO A 751 -38.69 52.96 34.97
CA PRO A 751 -39.89 52.37 35.53
C PRO A 751 -41.08 53.32 35.34
N ALA A 752 -42.16 52.80 34.77
CA ALA A 752 -43.52 53.28 34.96
C ALA A 752 -44.47 52.07 34.97
#